data_AF-A0A3R9VQE3-F1
#
_entry.id   AF-A0A3R9VQE3-F1
#
_cell.length_a   1.000
_cell.length_b   1.000
_cell.length_c   1.000
_cell.angle_alpha   90.00
_cell.angle_beta   90.00
_cell.angle_gamma   90.00
#
_symmetry.space_group_name_H-M   'P 1'
#
loop_
_entity.id
_entity.type
_entity.pdbx_description
1 polymer ?
#
loop_
_entity_poly.entity_id
_entity_poly.type
_entity_poly.pdbx_seq_one_letter_code
_entity_poly.pdbx_strand_id
1 'polypeptide(L)'
;MPPVTPARGVPRRAAALLTGLVLAAAGLSATALTAPASAAAADTPVRVNQLGYLPDGPKRATVVSAATAPLGWQLRDPAGAVVASGTTAVRGADQASGQSTHLVDFGAYAGSGSGYTLGVDGRTSHPFDISPSLYDSLRADSMSFFYQQRSGIAIDAALAGGSAYARPAGHLGVAPNKGDGDVPCQAGVCDYRVDARGGWYDAGDHGKYVVNGGISVWQMVNSFERARRSGGDAALGDATLRVPERGNGTPDVLDEARWELEFLLRMQVPAGKPMAGMAFHKMHDARWTALPTRPELDAEQRELHKPSTAATLNLAASAAQCARAYEPYDAAFAARCLDAARRAWTAAKANPDVLAPASDNTGGGAYEDADVSDEFYWAAAELLATTGEPQYRDAVTSSPHHARPVDGFWWGGTATLGRVTLATVPGTGLPADDTARLRGLLTSAADGHLSTMAGQGYPVPLPAAGYAWGSNSAVTNNAMVMAVAYELTGQQRYRAGALESLDYLLGRNALDLSYVTGYGERHSENQHHRFWAHQNDPSLPHPPAGSFAGGPNAALEDPVAREKLAGCAPAACYVDDIGSYSTNEVAINWNASLAWLAAFAAERRGAPAAPAVQVAPAAVTVPEGGSVQVGVRLSAAPARDVTVTVARSSGDQDLSAAATLVFTPADWATAQQVPVSAAQDADTLPGTATFTAGGPGVRSATFTATEADDDTAMASCTVTYRIDNAWGNGFTATVSVRNTGTSAVSGWTLGWSFAGDQRIGNAWNAAVSQSGSTVTARDAGWNATLEPGGSASFGFQATYSGTNAPPARFTLGGSVCS
;
A
#
# COMPACT_ATOMS: atom_id res chain seq x y z
N MET A 1 1.31 -9.76 41.77
CA MET A 1 1.03 -11.22 41.82
C MET A 1 -0.48 -11.42 41.92
N PRO A 2 -1.06 -12.44 41.25
CA PRO A 2 -2.37 -12.46 40.56
C PRO A 2 -3.52 -13.05 41.44
N PRO A 3 -4.78 -13.37 41.00
CA PRO A 3 -5.49 -13.28 39.69
C PRO A 3 -7.01 -12.81 39.78
N VAL A 4 -7.75 -12.96 38.66
CA VAL A 4 -9.21 -13.25 38.51
C VAL A 4 -10.18 -12.12 38.09
N THR A 5 -10.85 -12.37 36.95
CA THR A 5 -12.00 -11.71 36.30
C THR A 5 -13.33 -11.85 37.08
N PRO A 6 -14.37 -11.08 36.72
CA PRO A 6 -15.56 -11.78 36.20
C PRO A 6 -16.35 -11.03 35.11
N ALA A 7 -17.01 -11.85 34.28
CA ALA A 7 -18.09 -11.49 33.35
C ALA A 7 -19.47 -11.52 34.03
N ARG A 8 -20.45 -10.79 33.48
CA ARG A 8 -21.93 -11.01 33.48
C ARG A 8 -22.63 -9.77 32.89
N GLY A 9 -23.75 -9.85 32.16
CA GLY A 9 -24.61 -10.99 31.83
C GLY A 9 -25.81 -10.58 30.94
N VAL A 10 -26.36 -11.58 30.25
CA VAL A 10 -27.61 -11.57 29.48
C VAL A 10 -28.77 -11.95 30.42
N PRO A 11 -30.00 -11.40 30.29
CA PRO A 11 -31.13 -11.86 31.09
C PRO A 11 -31.84 -13.08 30.47
N ARG A 12 -32.18 -14.03 31.35
CA ARG A 12 -32.91 -15.28 31.09
C ARG A 12 -34.44 -15.06 31.04
N ARG A 13 -35.10 -15.84 30.19
CA ARG A 13 -36.54 -16.15 30.18
C ARG A 13 -37.00 -16.82 31.49
N ALA A 14 -38.26 -16.58 31.86
CA ALA A 14 -39.04 -17.41 32.79
C ALA A 14 -40.29 -17.94 32.07
N ALA A 15 -40.70 -19.16 32.40
CA ALA A 15 -41.84 -19.90 31.86
C ALA A 15 -42.67 -20.53 32.99
N ALA A 16 -44.00 -20.62 32.82
CA ALA A 16 -44.99 -21.54 33.45
C ALA A 16 -46.43 -21.06 33.07
N LEU A 17 -47.50 -21.86 32.85
CA LEU A 17 -47.76 -23.30 32.70
C LEU A 17 -49.20 -23.50 32.12
N LEU A 18 -49.36 -24.47 31.19
CA LEU A 18 -50.47 -25.41 30.85
C LEU A 18 -52.00 -25.14 31.03
N THR A 19 -52.76 -25.40 29.96
CA THR A 19 -53.83 -26.44 29.74
C THR A 19 -54.51 -26.16 28.37
N GLY A 20 -54.94 -27.09 27.49
CA GLY A 20 -55.05 -28.55 27.48
C GLY A 20 -55.27 -29.11 26.04
N LEU A 21 -55.22 -30.44 25.94
CA LEU A 21 -55.34 -31.33 24.77
C LEU A 21 -56.63 -31.16 23.93
N VAL A 22 -56.54 -31.42 22.61
CA VAL A 22 -57.25 -32.53 21.91
C VAL A 22 -56.42 -33.00 20.69
N LEU A 23 -56.18 -34.31 20.62
CA LEU A 23 -55.63 -35.06 19.48
C LEU A 23 -56.68 -35.20 18.36
N ALA A 24 -56.27 -35.04 17.11
CA ALA A 24 -56.83 -35.80 15.98
C ALA A 24 -55.68 -36.16 15.03
N ALA A 25 -55.31 -37.44 15.04
CA ALA A 25 -54.39 -38.04 14.07
C ALA A 25 -55.18 -38.51 12.85
N ALA A 26 -54.81 -38.07 11.66
CA ALA A 26 -55.19 -38.72 10.42
C ALA A 26 -54.16 -38.43 9.31
N GLY A 27 -53.59 -39.50 8.75
CA GLY A 27 -53.23 -39.59 7.34
C GLY A 27 -51.86 -39.03 6.92
N LEU A 28 -50.88 -39.93 6.77
CA LEU A 28 -49.74 -39.71 5.89
C LEU A 28 -50.21 -39.34 4.48
N SER A 29 -49.66 -38.27 3.94
CA SER A 29 -49.32 -38.17 2.53
C SER A 29 -47.96 -37.50 2.47
N ALA A 30 -46.93 -38.27 2.11
CA ALA A 30 -45.61 -37.75 1.81
C ALA A 30 -45.72 -36.90 0.55
N THR A 31 -46.09 -35.63 0.71
CA THR A 31 -45.80 -34.61 -0.29
C THR A 31 -44.29 -34.45 -0.28
N ALA A 32 -43.64 -34.88 -1.35
CA ALA A 32 -42.26 -34.56 -1.63
C ALA A 32 -42.06 -33.07 -1.34
N LEU A 33 -41.21 -32.75 -0.35
CA LEU A 33 -40.69 -31.41 -0.20
C LEU A 33 -39.94 -31.12 -1.49
N THR A 34 -40.59 -30.38 -2.39
CA THR A 34 -39.90 -29.66 -3.45
C THR A 34 -38.86 -28.81 -2.76
N ALA A 35 -37.59 -29.10 -3.04
CA ALA A 35 -36.48 -28.29 -2.59
C ALA A 35 -36.81 -26.81 -2.88
N PRO A 36 -36.58 -25.89 -1.93
CA PRO A 36 -36.74 -24.47 -2.23
C PRO A 36 -35.83 -24.13 -3.41
N ALA A 37 -36.33 -23.31 -4.33
CA ALA A 37 -35.57 -22.86 -5.48
C ALA A 37 -34.26 -22.24 -4.98
N SER A 38 -33.14 -22.91 -5.27
CA SER A 38 -31.82 -22.44 -4.87
C SER A 38 -31.51 -21.13 -5.58
N ALA A 39 -30.69 -20.29 -4.96
CA ALA A 39 -29.91 -19.29 -5.69
C ALA A 39 -29.38 -19.92 -7.00
N ALA A 40 -29.43 -19.17 -8.11
CA ALA A 40 -29.08 -19.68 -9.43
C ALA A 40 -27.73 -20.42 -9.37
N ALA A 41 -27.75 -21.69 -9.79
CA ALA A 41 -26.59 -22.56 -9.71
C ALA A 41 -25.41 -21.91 -10.44
N ALA A 42 -24.27 -21.93 -9.77
CA ALA A 42 -23.09 -21.22 -10.24
C ALA A 42 -22.43 -22.01 -11.40
N ASP A 43 -22.07 -21.32 -12.50
CA ASP A 43 -21.81 -21.95 -13.81
C ASP A 43 -20.55 -22.84 -13.84
N THR A 44 -19.50 -22.45 -13.12
CA THR A 44 -18.23 -23.20 -13.12
C THR A 44 -17.54 -23.32 -11.75
N PRO A 45 -17.16 -24.52 -11.28
CA PRO A 45 -16.48 -24.65 -9.98
C PRO A 45 -15.11 -23.95 -9.92
N VAL A 46 -14.55 -23.49 -11.04
CA VAL A 46 -13.30 -22.72 -11.09
C VAL A 46 -13.61 -21.22 -11.06
N ARG A 47 -13.69 -20.66 -9.85
CA ARG A 47 -14.06 -19.26 -9.60
C ARG A 47 -12.86 -18.33 -9.75
N VAL A 48 -13.01 -17.31 -10.58
CA VAL A 48 -11.99 -16.32 -10.93
C VAL A 48 -12.52 -14.92 -10.71
N ASN A 49 -11.62 -13.93 -10.72
CA ASN A 49 -12.02 -12.57 -11.03
C ASN A 49 -12.44 -12.55 -12.50
N GLN A 50 -13.75 -12.41 -12.74
CA GLN A 50 -14.37 -12.45 -14.07
C GLN A 50 -13.98 -11.23 -14.94
N LEU A 51 -13.48 -10.15 -14.34
CA LEU A 51 -12.86 -9.08 -15.11
C LEU A 51 -11.42 -9.45 -15.48
N GLY A 52 -10.62 -9.86 -14.49
CA GLY A 52 -9.24 -10.30 -14.70
C GLY A 52 -8.25 -9.86 -13.63
N TYR A 53 -6.97 -9.78 -14.02
CA TYR A 53 -5.87 -9.52 -13.09
C TYR A 53 -4.85 -8.50 -13.62
N LEU A 54 -4.24 -7.74 -12.71
CA LEU A 54 -3.10 -6.88 -13.07
C LEU A 54 -1.84 -7.74 -13.31
N PRO A 55 -0.99 -7.42 -14.31
CA PRO A 55 0.28 -8.11 -14.53
C PRO A 55 1.18 -8.13 -13.29
N ASP A 56 1.17 -7.06 -12.49
CA ASP A 56 1.96 -6.92 -11.26
C ASP A 56 1.15 -7.18 -9.97
N GLY A 57 -0.07 -7.69 -10.10
CA GLY A 57 -0.98 -7.99 -8.99
C GLY A 57 -1.01 -9.48 -8.61
N PRO A 58 -1.70 -9.82 -7.50
CA PRO A 58 -2.01 -11.21 -7.17
C PRO A 58 -2.90 -11.81 -8.27
N LYS A 59 -2.71 -13.10 -8.56
CA LYS A 59 -3.51 -13.83 -9.56
C LYS A 59 -3.86 -15.19 -9.00
N ARG A 60 -5.08 -15.32 -8.50
CA ARG A 60 -5.55 -16.49 -7.77
C ARG A 60 -6.98 -16.82 -8.12
N ALA A 61 -7.28 -18.11 -8.10
CA ALA A 61 -8.62 -18.64 -8.32
C ALA A 61 -9.00 -19.59 -7.19
N THR A 62 -10.30 -19.70 -6.92
CA THR A 62 -10.83 -20.67 -5.95
C THR A 62 -11.54 -21.77 -6.72
N VAL A 63 -11.20 -23.04 -6.44
CA VAL A 63 -11.84 -24.20 -7.06
C VAL A 63 -12.71 -24.91 -6.04
N VAL A 64 -14.00 -25.04 -6.33
CA VAL A 64 -14.93 -25.83 -5.51
C VAL A 64 -14.71 -27.31 -5.80
N SER A 65 -14.14 -28.04 -4.85
CA SER A 65 -13.88 -29.47 -4.95
C SER A 65 -13.80 -30.13 -3.57
N ALA A 66 -14.34 -31.34 -3.47
CA ALA A 66 -14.24 -32.20 -2.30
C ALA A 66 -12.97 -33.08 -2.30
N ALA A 67 -12.14 -32.98 -3.34
CA ALA A 67 -10.89 -33.72 -3.41
C ALA A 67 -9.98 -33.35 -2.22
N THR A 68 -9.38 -34.35 -1.59
CA THR A 68 -8.45 -34.14 -0.47
C THR A 68 -6.99 -34.09 -0.92
N ALA A 69 -6.73 -34.36 -2.20
CA ALA A 69 -5.42 -34.29 -2.84
C ALA A 69 -5.34 -33.08 -3.79
N PRO A 70 -4.15 -32.48 -3.98
CA PRO A 70 -3.92 -31.45 -5.00
C PRO A 70 -4.39 -31.87 -6.41
N LEU A 71 -5.06 -30.96 -7.11
CA LEU A 71 -5.49 -31.12 -8.50
C LEU A 71 -4.53 -30.39 -9.44
N GLY A 72 -4.34 -30.91 -10.66
CA GLY A 72 -3.58 -30.21 -11.70
C GLY A 72 -4.39 -29.06 -12.30
N TRP A 73 -3.74 -27.92 -12.54
CA TRP A 73 -4.33 -26.76 -13.21
C TRP A 73 -3.50 -26.31 -14.41
N GLN A 74 -4.16 -25.71 -15.39
CA GLN A 74 -3.56 -25.12 -16.60
C GLN A 74 -4.18 -23.76 -16.88
N LEU A 75 -3.34 -22.74 -17.07
CA LEU A 75 -3.72 -21.45 -17.64
C LEU A 75 -3.58 -21.55 -19.16
N ARG A 76 -4.64 -21.21 -19.88
CA ARG A 76 -4.69 -21.26 -21.35
C ARG A 76 -4.95 -19.88 -21.92
N ASP A 77 -4.26 -19.55 -23.00
CA ASP A 77 -4.54 -18.37 -23.81
C ASP A 77 -5.81 -18.59 -24.67
N PRO A 78 -6.31 -17.56 -25.39
CA PRO A 78 -7.49 -17.68 -26.25
C PRO A 78 -7.34 -18.66 -27.41
N ALA A 79 -6.11 -18.96 -27.83
CA ALA A 79 -5.85 -19.97 -28.86
C ALA A 79 -5.86 -21.40 -28.28
N GLY A 80 -6.04 -21.54 -26.97
CA GLY A 80 -6.08 -22.80 -26.23
C GLY A 80 -4.70 -23.32 -25.83
N ALA A 81 -3.61 -22.57 -26.10
CA ALA A 81 -2.27 -22.97 -25.72
C ALA A 81 -2.07 -22.84 -24.21
N VAL A 82 -1.45 -23.85 -23.60
CA VAL A 82 -1.13 -23.82 -22.16
C VAL A 82 0.07 -22.90 -21.96
N VAL A 83 -0.13 -21.80 -21.24
CA VAL A 83 0.90 -20.77 -20.98
C VAL A 83 1.45 -20.83 -19.56
N ALA A 84 0.74 -21.47 -18.63
CA ALA A 84 1.23 -21.83 -17.30
C ALA A 84 0.48 -23.07 -16.78
N SER A 85 1.08 -23.78 -15.83
CA SER A 85 0.44 -24.94 -15.19
C SER A 85 1.03 -25.18 -13.79
N GLY A 86 0.30 -25.91 -12.95
CA GLY A 86 0.77 -26.30 -11.63
C GLY A 86 -0.23 -27.20 -10.91
N THR A 87 -0.17 -27.22 -9.58
CA THR A 87 -1.11 -27.94 -8.72
C THR A 87 -1.81 -27.00 -7.75
N THR A 88 -3.05 -27.31 -7.40
CA THR A 88 -3.82 -26.54 -6.43
C THR A 88 -3.32 -26.77 -5.00
N ALA A 89 -3.47 -25.81 -4.10
CA ALA A 89 -3.39 -26.04 -2.65
C ALA A 89 -4.78 -26.38 -2.08
N VAL A 90 -4.91 -27.48 -1.35
CA VAL A 90 -6.17 -27.88 -0.71
C VAL A 90 -6.46 -26.95 0.47
N ARG A 91 -7.65 -26.35 0.51
CA ARG A 91 -8.10 -25.46 1.60
C ARG A 91 -9.13 -26.14 2.50
N GLY A 92 -9.92 -27.05 1.93
CA GLY A 92 -10.95 -27.79 2.65
C GLY A 92 -12.24 -26.99 2.81
N ALA A 93 -13.02 -27.34 3.83
CA ALA A 93 -14.32 -26.73 4.08
C ALA A 93 -14.18 -25.24 4.48
N ASP A 94 -14.85 -24.38 3.73
CA ASP A 94 -14.99 -22.96 4.01
C ASP A 94 -16.28 -22.70 4.80
N GLN A 95 -16.15 -22.04 5.95
CA GLN A 95 -17.27 -21.83 6.86
C GLN A 95 -18.32 -20.89 6.28
N ALA A 96 -17.90 -19.82 5.59
CA ALA A 96 -18.80 -18.78 5.11
C ALA A 96 -19.66 -19.24 3.93
N SER A 97 -19.08 -20.02 3.01
CA SER A 97 -19.79 -20.56 1.83
C SER A 97 -20.39 -21.96 2.05
N GLY A 98 -19.92 -22.70 3.05
CA GLY A 98 -20.26 -24.12 3.22
C GLY A 98 -19.66 -25.05 2.15
N GLN A 99 -18.74 -24.55 1.31
CA GLN A 99 -18.14 -25.30 0.21
C GLN A 99 -16.75 -25.82 0.57
N SER A 100 -16.35 -26.99 0.04
CA SER A 100 -14.94 -27.43 0.09
C SER A 100 -14.18 -26.80 -1.08
N THR A 101 -13.02 -26.22 -0.79
CA THR A 101 -12.27 -25.38 -1.73
C THR A 101 -10.81 -25.77 -1.88
N HIS A 102 -10.25 -25.41 -3.02
CA HIS A 102 -8.83 -25.40 -3.32
C HIS A 102 -8.44 -24.01 -3.84
N LEU A 103 -7.16 -23.67 -3.70
CA LEU A 103 -6.56 -22.44 -4.22
C LEU A 103 -5.67 -22.76 -5.43
N VAL A 104 -5.86 -22.02 -6.52
CA VAL A 104 -4.89 -21.92 -7.62
C VAL A 104 -4.14 -20.61 -7.45
N ASP A 105 -2.80 -20.65 -7.47
CA ASP A 105 -1.95 -19.45 -7.53
C ASP A 105 -1.15 -19.49 -8.84
N PHE A 106 -1.39 -18.51 -9.70
CA PHE A 106 -0.71 -18.32 -10.97
C PHE A 106 -0.08 -16.91 -11.04
N GLY A 107 0.20 -16.31 -9.88
CA GLY A 107 0.75 -14.96 -9.77
C GLY A 107 2.10 -14.77 -10.43
N ALA A 108 2.87 -15.86 -10.63
CA ALA A 108 4.14 -15.86 -11.33
C ALA A 108 4.02 -15.64 -12.85
N TYR A 109 2.82 -15.83 -13.43
CA TYR A 109 2.60 -15.55 -14.85
C TYR A 109 2.56 -14.03 -15.07
N ALA A 110 3.48 -13.54 -15.90
CA ALA A 110 3.65 -12.12 -16.21
C ALA A 110 3.13 -11.73 -17.61
N GLY A 111 2.55 -12.68 -18.36
CA GLY A 111 1.96 -12.39 -19.67
C GLY A 111 0.76 -11.46 -19.54
N SER A 112 0.42 -10.79 -20.63
CA SER A 112 -0.75 -9.92 -20.74
C SER A 112 -1.58 -10.31 -21.96
N GLY A 113 -2.86 -9.99 -21.97
CA GLY A 113 -3.79 -10.36 -23.03
C GLY A 113 -5.20 -10.53 -22.49
N SER A 114 -6.14 -10.78 -23.39
CA SER A 114 -7.55 -10.96 -23.05
C SER A 114 -7.99 -12.40 -23.25
N GLY A 115 -9.03 -12.85 -22.56
CA GLY A 115 -9.68 -14.14 -22.79
C GLY A 115 -8.88 -15.38 -22.32
N TYR A 116 -8.06 -15.24 -21.29
CA TYR A 116 -7.42 -16.39 -20.63
C TYR A 116 -8.45 -17.26 -19.90
N THR A 117 -8.20 -18.56 -19.79
CA THR A 117 -9.03 -19.47 -18.99
C THR A 117 -8.18 -20.37 -18.09
N LEU A 118 -8.72 -20.73 -16.93
CA LEU A 118 -8.13 -21.76 -16.05
C LEU A 118 -8.88 -23.07 -16.21
N GLY A 119 -8.16 -24.13 -16.58
CA GLY A 119 -8.64 -25.50 -16.57
C GLY A 119 -8.18 -26.26 -15.33
N VAL A 120 -9.10 -26.86 -14.57
CA VAL A 120 -8.82 -27.71 -13.40
C VAL A 120 -9.74 -28.92 -13.44
N ASP A 121 -9.17 -30.13 -13.43
CA ASP A 121 -9.93 -31.40 -13.42
C ASP A 121 -11.04 -31.47 -14.50
N GLY A 122 -10.72 -31.05 -15.73
CA GLY A 122 -11.66 -31.05 -16.86
C GLY A 122 -12.75 -29.97 -16.81
N ARG A 123 -12.72 -29.07 -15.81
CA ARG A 123 -13.61 -27.90 -15.72
C ARG A 123 -12.84 -26.63 -16.06
N THR A 124 -13.52 -25.65 -16.65
CA THR A 124 -12.92 -24.40 -17.13
C THR A 124 -13.57 -23.21 -16.45
N SER A 125 -12.78 -22.22 -16.03
CA SER A 125 -13.29 -20.94 -15.52
C SER A 125 -14.03 -20.15 -16.60
N HIS A 126 -14.69 -19.06 -16.20
CA HIS A 126 -14.98 -17.97 -17.14
C HIS A 126 -13.68 -17.42 -17.74
N PRO A 127 -13.72 -16.88 -18.98
CA PRO A 127 -12.59 -16.14 -19.52
C PRO A 127 -12.27 -14.91 -18.66
N PHE A 128 -11.04 -14.42 -18.72
CA PHE A 128 -10.64 -13.20 -18.02
C PHE A 128 -9.41 -12.55 -18.67
N ASP A 129 -9.17 -11.30 -18.34
CA ASP A 129 -8.05 -10.54 -18.90
C ASP A 129 -6.84 -10.47 -17.94
N ILE A 130 -5.64 -10.28 -18.50
CA ILE A 130 -4.46 -9.86 -17.73
C ILE A 130 -3.94 -8.57 -18.38
N SER A 131 -4.16 -7.43 -17.73
CA SER A 131 -3.94 -6.12 -18.34
C SER A 131 -3.49 -5.05 -17.33
N PRO A 132 -2.52 -4.18 -17.67
CA PRO A 132 -2.11 -3.07 -16.80
C PRO A 132 -3.18 -1.96 -16.70
N SER A 133 -4.17 -1.95 -17.58
CA SER A 133 -5.28 -0.97 -17.60
C SER A 133 -6.61 -1.60 -17.16
N LEU A 134 -6.58 -2.76 -16.51
CA LEU A 134 -7.76 -3.58 -16.22
C LEU A 134 -8.88 -2.79 -15.52
N TYR A 135 -8.52 -1.96 -14.54
CA TYR A 135 -9.48 -1.24 -13.70
C TYR A 135 -9.75 0.21 -14.14
N ASP A 136 -9.20 0.65 -15.29
CA ASP A 136 -9.35 2.05 -15.74
C ASP A 136 -10.82 2.41 -16.01
N SER A 137 -11.57 1.53 -16.67
CA SER A 137 -13.01 1.74 -16.91
C SER A 137 -13.82 1.62 -15.62
N LEU A 138 -13.51 0.64 -14.76
CA LEU A 138 -14.24 0.44 -13.51
C LEU A 138 -14.13 1.67 -12.60
N ARG A 139 -12.95 2.32 -12.54
CA ARG A 139 -12.76 3.59 -11.85
C ARG A 139 -13.75 4.66 -12.35
N ALA A 140 -13.83 4.85 -13.66
CA ALA A 140 -14.68 5.91 -14.24
C ALA A 140 -16.18 5.58 -14.13
N ASP A 141 -16.57 4.33 -14.35
CA ASP A 141 -17.97 3.91 -14.36
C ASP A 141 -18.57 3.87 -12.95
N SER A 142 -17.81 3.37 -11.96
CA SER A 142 -18.22 3.41 -10.55
C SER A 142 -18.41 4.85 -10.03
N MET A 143 -17.66 5.83 -10.55
CA MET A 143 -17.86 7.26 -10.27
C MET A 143 -19.01 7.88 -11.09
N SER A 144 -19.29 7.36 -12.28
CA SER A 144 -20.40 7.84 -13.11
C SER A 144 -21.78 7.50 -12.53
N PHE A 145 -21.84 6.53 -11.61
CA PHE A 145 -23.01 6.25 -10.79
C PHE A 145 -23.57 7.51 -10.11
N PHE A 146 -22.70 8.33 -9.53
CA PHE A 146 -23.10 9.53 -8.78
C PHE A 146 -23.80 10.56 -9.65
N TYR A 147 -23.33 10.76 -10.89
CA TYR A 147 -24.00 11.64 -11.86
C TYR A 147 -25.46 11.21 -12.08
N GLN A 148 -25.71 9.90 -12.23
CA GLN A 148 -27.07 9.38 -12.41
C GLN A 148 -27.94 9.47 -11.15
N GLN A 149 -27.31 9.45 -9.97
CA GLN A 149 -27.98 9.70 -8.70
C GLN A 149 -28.25 11.18 -8.42
N ARG A 150 -27.72 12.14 -9.21
CA ARG A 150 -27.94 13.57 -8.94
C ARG A 150 -29.43 13.94 -8.95
N SER A 151 -29.89 14.50 -7.83
CA SER A 151 -31.19 15.16 -7.70
C SER A 151 -31.10 16.61 -8.18
N GLY A 152 -32.22 17.18 -8.61
CA GLY A 152 -32.29 18.60 -8.99
C GLY A 152 -31.63 18.98 -10.32
N ILE A 153 -31.23 18.00 -11.14
CA ILE A 153 -30.65 18.21 -12.48
C ILE A 153 -31.17 17.17 -13.45
N ALA A 154 -31.33 17.55 -14.72
CA ALA A 154 -31.61 16.61 -15.79
C ALA A 154 -30.38 15.74 -16.07
N ILE A 155 -30.62 14.46 -16.33
CA ILE A 155 -29.58 13.49 -16.67
C ILE A 155 -29.49 13.41 -18.20
N ASP A 156 -28.35 13.82 -18.73
CA ASP A 156 -28.09 13.89 -20.17
C ASP A 156 -27.74 12.50 -20.72
N ALA A 157 -28.39 12.13 -21.83
CA ALA A 157 -28.17 10.85 -22.51
C ALA A 157 -26.70 10.63 -22.92
N ALA A 158 -26.00 11.69 -23.35
CA ALA A 158 -24.61 11.62 -23.80
C ALA A 158 -23.63 11.35 -22.64
N LEU A 159 -23.99 11.76 -21.41
CA LEU A 159 -23.16 11.56 -20.22
C LEU A 159 -23.52 10.25 -19.50
N ALA A 160 -24.81 9.90 -19.44
CA ALA A 160 -25.33 8.75 -18.72
C ALA A 160 -25.20 7.41 -19.46
N GLY A 161 -24.63 7.40 -20.67
CA GLY A 161 -24.40 6.17 -21.44
C GLY A 161 -25.58 5.73 -22.32
N GLY A 162 -26.52 6.64 -22.63
CA GLY A 162 -27.59 6.41 -23.58
C GLY A 162 -28.95 7.01 -23.17
N SER A 163 -29.88 7.06 -24.11
CA SER A 163 -31.22 7.65 -23.89
C SER A 163 -32.07 6.89 -22.87
N ALA A 164 -31.78 5.62 -22.61
CA ALA A 164 -32.50 4.83 -21.62
C ALA A 164 -32.26 5.33 -20.19
N TYR A 165 -31.08 5.90 -19.91
CA TYR A 165 -30.70 6.47 -18.61
C TYR A 165 -31.02 7.96 -18.47
N ALA A 166 -31.35 8.62 -19.59
CA ALA A 166 -31.72 10.03 -19.56
C ALA A 166 -33.05 10.24 -18.84
N ARG A 167 -33.12 11.30 -18.03
CA ARG A 167 -34.34 11.70 -17.34
C ARG A 167 -34.38 13.21 -17.10
N PRO A 168 -35.58 13.81 -17.05
CA PRO A 168 -35.76 15.15 -16.50
C PRO A 168 -35.18 15.29 -15.09
N ALA A 169 -35.06 16.54 -14.65
CA ALA A 169 -34.68 16.84 -13.28
C ALA A 169 -35.76 16.36 -12.31
N GLY A 170 -35.39 15.46 -11.41
CA GLY A 170 -36.23 15.09 -10.28
C GLY A 170 -36.16 16.12 -9.17
N HIS A 171 -37.26 16.31 -8.46
CA HIS A 171 -37.33 17.08 -7.23
C HIS A 171 -36.88 18.55 -7.36
N LEU A 172 -37.45 19.26 -8.34
CA LEU A 172 -37.32 20.73 -8.50
C LEU A 172 -38.62 21.52 -8.24
N GLY A 173 -39.62 20.89 -7.61
CA GLY A 173 -40.94 21.50 -7.36
C GLY A 173 -41.82 21.61 -8.60
N VAL A 174 -41.45 20.94 -9.69
CA VAL A 174 -42.27 20.79 -10.89
C VAL A 174 -43.21 19.62 -10.67
N ALA A 175 -44.52 19.84 -10.85
CA ALA A 175 -45.52 18.80 -10.65
C ALA A 175 -45.18 17.54 -11.49
N PRO A 176 -45.28 16.33 -10.89
CA PRO A 176 -45.90 16.01 -9.60
C PRO A 176 -45.04 16.23 -8.35
N ASN A 177 -43.74 16.52 -8.48
CA ASN A 177 -42.85 16.67 -7.32
C ASN A 177 -43.28 17.80 -6.38
N LYS A 178 -43.14 17.58 -5.07
CA LYS A 178 -43.48 18.55 -4.00
C LYS A 178 -42.26 19.06 -3.22
N GLY A 179 -41.08 18.97 -3.81
CA GLY A 179 -39.79 19.42 -3.31
C GLY A 179 -38.76 19.43 -4.45
N ASP A 180 -37.51 19.83 -4.27
CA ASP A 180 -36.83 20.11 -3.01
C ASP A 180 -36.44 21.60 -2.82
N GLY A 181 -36.99 22.51 -3.64
CA GLY A 181 -36.65 23.94 -3.58
C GLY A 181 -37.25 24.71 -2.40
N ASP A 182 -38.29 24.17 -1.75
CA ASP A 182 -39.01 24.78 -0.62
C ASP A 182 -39.66 23.70 0.26
N VAL A 183 -38.84 22.94 0.98
CA VAL A 183 -39.27 21.72 1.69
C VAL A 183 -39.70 22.03 3.12
N PRO A 184 -40.91 21.61 3.54
CA PRO A 184 -41.34 21.76 4.92
C PRO A 184 -40.64 20.76 5.84
N CYS A 185 -40.49 21.12 7.10
CA CYS A 185 -40.22 20.15 8.14
C CYS A 185 -41.39 19.16 8.31
N GLN A 186 -41.06 17.93 8.69
CA GLN A 186 -42.05 17.00 9.24
C GLN A 186 -42.83 17.68 10.38
N ALA A 187 -44.11 17.34 10.51
CA ALA A 187 -44.98 17.94 11.52
C ALA A 187 -44.35 17.84 12.93
N GLY A 188 -44.22 18.99 13.61
CA GLY A 188 -43.65 19.08 14.96
C GLY A 188 -42.13 19.22 15.02
N VAL A 189 -41.41 19.16 13.89
CA VAL A 189 -39.95 19.36 13.85
C VAL A 189 -39.60 20.85 13.77
N CYS A 190 -40.19 21.60 12.83
CA CYS A 190 -40.02 23.05 12.70
C CYS A 190 -41.18 23.69 11.92
N ASP A 191 -41.28 25.03 11.95
CA ASP A 191 -42.34 25.81 11.30
C ASP A 191 -41.88 26.61 10.06
N TYR A 192 -40.67 26.30 9.57
CA TYR A 192 -40.09 26.92 8.39
C TYR A 192 -39.76 25.88 7.32
N ARG A 193 -39.32 26.38 6.15
CA ARG A 193 -38.99 25.57 4.98
C ARG A 193 -37.55 25.82 4.57
N VAL A 194 -36.93 24.84 3.94
CA VAL A 194 -35.54 24.92 3.47
C VAL A 194 -35.45 24.55 2.00
N ASP A 195 -34.63 25.27 1.27
CA ASP A 195 -34.17 24.85 -0.04
C ASP A 195 -33.10 23.76 0.14
N ALA A 196 -33.46 22.53 -0.19
CA ALA A 196 -32.62 21.35 -0.06
C ALA A 196 -32.36 20.70 -1.42
N ARG A 197 -32.36 21.48 -2.51
CA ARG A 197 -32.08 20.97 -3.86
C ARG A 197 -30.64 20.48 -4.04
N GLY A 198 -30.43 19.68 -5.09
CA GLY A 198 -29.14 19.07 -5.39
C GLY A 198 -28.86 17.83 -4.55
N GLY A 199 -27.59 17.43 -4.47
CA GLY A 199 -27.15 16.20 -3.82
C GLY A 199 -27.51 14.95 -4.60
N TRP A 200 -27.16 13.80 -4.04
CA TRP A 200 -27.46 12.49 -4.61
C TRP A 200 -28.69 11.87 -3.95
N TYR A 201 -29.50 11.18 -4.75
CA TYR A 201 -30.37 10.14 -4.23
C TYR A 201 -29.50 9.04 -3.62
N ASP A 202 -29.85 8.64 -2.41
CA ASP A 202 -28.96 7.83 -1.58
C ASP A 202 -28.80 6.41 -2.08
N ALA A 203 -29.91 5.79 -2.45
CA ALA A 203 -29.94 4.38 -2.76
C ALA A 203 -30.90 4.10 -3.93
N GLY A 204 -31.65 3.00 -3.83
CA GLY A 204 -32.74 2.72 -4.73
C GLY A 204 -33.94 3.67 -4.56
N ASP A 205 -33.95 4.49 -3.50
CA ASP A 205 -34.95 5.50 -3.17
C ASP A 205 -34.57 6.92 -3.59
N HIS A 206 -35.49 7.85 -3.38
CA HIS A 206 -35.26 9.27 -3.69
C HIS A 206 -34.96 10.10 -2.44
N GLY A 207 -34.72 9.49 -1.28
CA GLY A 207 -34.24 10.17 -0.08
C GLY A 207 -32.80 10.64 -0.22
N LYS A 208 -32.44 11.63 0.60
CA LYS A 208 -31.10 12.21 0.69
C LYS A 208 -30.74 12.40 2.16
N TYR A 209 -29.60 11.86 2.60
CA TYR A 209 -29.29 11.66 4.02
C TYR A 209 -27.90 12.21 4.33
N VAL A 210 -27.80 13.09 5.32
CA VAL A 210 -26.54 13.78 5.63
C VAL A 210 -25.49 12.82 6.20
N VAL A 211 -25.91 11.81 6.98
CA VAL A 211 -25.00 10.81 7.55
C VAL A 211 -24.38 9.95 6.45
N ASN A 212 -25.20 9.31 5.62
CA ASN A 212 -24.68 8.45 4.54
C ASN A 212 -23.99 9.25 3.43
N GLY A 213 -24.49 10.46 3.12
CA GLY A 213 -23.82 11.42 2.23
C GLY A 213 -22.44 11.85 2.73
N GLY A 214 -22.29 12.00 4.06
CA GLY A 214 -21.03 12.37 4.72
C GLY A 214 -19.88 11.41 4.43
N ILE A 215 -20.05 10.11 4.71
CA ILE A 215 -19.02 9.10 4.40
C ILE A 215 -18.78 8.98 2.89
N SER A 216 -19.84 9.05 2.08
CA SER A 216 -19.76 8.90 0.62
C SER A 216 -18.90 9.99 -0.01
N VAL A 217 -19.19 11.25 0.33
CA VAL A 217 -18.42 12.39 -0.19
C VAL A 217 -17.01 12.43 0.38
N TRP A 218 -16.84 11.97 1.63
CA TRP A 218 -15.51 11.85 2.23
C TRP A 218 -14.63 10.86 1.45
N GLN A 219 -15.18 9.70 1.06
CA GLN A 219 -14.44 8.71 0.27
C GLN A 219 -14.11 9.25 -1.13
N MET A 220 -15.04 9.95 -1.78
CA MET A 220 -14.77 10.57 -3.10
C MET A 220 -13.63 11.59 -3.02
N VAL A 221 -13.67 12.51 -2.06
CA VAL A 221 -12.60 13.52 -1.88
C VAL A 221 -11.30 12.87 -1.39
N ASN A 222 -11.38 11.90 -0.48
CA ASN A 222 -10.20 11.17 0.00
C ASN A 222 -9.50 10.42 -1.13
N SER A 223 -10.24 9.89 -2.11
CA SER A 223 -9.66 9.22 -3.29
C SER A 223 -8.77 10.19 -4.08
N PHE A 224 -9.21 11.43 -4.25
CA PHE A 224 -8.42 12.48 -4.88
C PHE A 224 -7.20 12.89 -4.02
N GLU A 225 -7.41 13.17 -2.73
CA GLU A 225 -6.31 13.55 -1.83
C GLU A 225 -5.22 12.46 -1.75
N ARG A 226 -5.64 11.18 -1.73
CA ARG A 226 -4.76 10.01 -1.80
C ARG A 226 -3.97 9.98 -3.10
N ALA A 227 -4.68 10.02 -4.23
CA ALA A 227 -4.06 9.97 -5.54
C ALA A 227 -3.02 11.09 -5.68
N ARG A 228 -3.31 12.30 -5.20
CA ARG A 228 -2.38 13.44 -5.20
C ARG A 228 -1.12 13.20 -4.37
N ARG A 229 -1.24 12.57 -3.19
CA ARG A 229 -0.07 12.18 -2.38
C ARG A 229 0.81 11.14 -3.09
N SER A 230 0.22 10.29 -3.91
CA SER A 230 0.94 9.26 -4.68
C SER A 230 1.38 9.70 -6.09
N GLY A 231 0.96 10.90 -6.54
CA GLY A 231 1.21 11.40 -7.91
C GLY A 231 0.30 10.81 -9.00
N GLY A 232 -0.80 10.16 -8.61
CA GLY A 232 -1.78 9.53 -9.51
C GLY A 232 -3.05 10.36 -9.77
N ASP A 233 -3.13 11.59 -9.26
CA ASP A 233 -4.32 12.46 -9.31
C ASP A 233 -4.74 12.86 -10.72
N ALA A 234 -3.84 12.83 -11.71
CA ALA A 234 -4.20 13.07 -13.12
C ALA A 234 -5.30 12.14 -13.63
N ALA A 235 -5.39 10.90 -13.12
CA ALA A 235 -6.42 9.93 -13.50
C ALA A 235 -7.81 10.23 -12.88
N LEU A 236 -7.87 11.18 -11.93
CA LEU A 236 -9.06 11.71 -11.27
C LEU A 236 -9.22 13.22 -11.51
N GLY A 237 -8.44 13.77 -12.45
CA GLY A 237 -8.38 15.19 -12.75
C GLY A 237 -9.57 15.69 -13.57
N ASP A 238 -9.43 16.92 -14.08
CA ASP A 238 -10.41 17.50 -14.99
C ASP A 238 -10.51 16.66 -16.28
N ALA A 239 -11.70 16.57 -16.84
CA ALA A 239 -12.04 15.87 -18.07
C ALA A 239 -11.80 14.35 -18.07
N THR A 240 -11.83 13.73 -16.89
CA THR A 240 -11.70 12.29 -16.67
C THR A 240 -13.02 11.55 -16.45
N LEU A 241 -14.08 12.25 -16.03
CA LEU A 241 -15.42 11.68 -15.80
C LEU A 241 -16.45 12.21 -16.81
N ARG A 242 -17.58 11.52 -16.90
CA ARG A 242 -18.72 11.92 -17.76
C ARG A 242 -19.68 12.79 -16.98
N VAL A 243 -19.24 14.00 -16.63
CA VAL A 243 -20.01 14.98 -15.86
C VAL A 243 -20.20 16.29 -16.64
N PRO A 244 -21.26 17.07 -16.36
CA PRO A 244 -21.49 18.37 -17.02
C PRO A 244 -20.36 19.38 -16.80
N GLU A 245 -19.67 19.28 -15.68
CA GLU A 245 -18.61 20.21 -15.26
C GLU A 245 -17.27 19.99 -15.99
N ARG A 246 -17.16 18.92 -16.78
CA ARG A 246 -15.96 18.55 -17.53
C ARG A 246 -15.35 19.71 -18.31
N GLY A 247 -14.07 19.95 -18.09
CA GLY A 247 -13.27 21.00 -18.75
C GLY A 247 -13.32 22.36 -18.05
N ASN A 248 -13.77 22.43 -16.80
CA ASN A 248 -13.87 23.68 -16.04
C ASN A 248 -12.59 24.05 -15.25
N GLY A 249 -11.54 23.24 -15.30
CA GLY A 249 -10.29 23.42 -14.56
C GLY A 249 -10.30 22.89 -13.11
N THR A 250 -11.41 22.30 -12.66
CA THR A 250 -11.54 21.57 -11.39
C THR A 250 -11.46 20.07 -11.67
N PRO A 251 -10.83 19.26 -10.79
CA PRO A 251 -10.87 17.81 -10.94
C PRO A 251 -12.30 17.29 -10.97
N ASP A 252 -12.68 16.50 -11.98
CA ASP A 252 -14.08 16.05 -12.15
C ASP A 252 -14.59 15.26 -10.94
N VAL A 253 -13.72 14.53 -10.23
CA VAL A 253 -14.05 13.84 -8.96
C VAL A 253 -14.47 14.83 -7.87
N LEU A 254 -13.88 16.02 -7.86
CA LEU A 254 -14.27 17.11 -6.96
C LEU A 254 -15.53 17.81 -7.48
N ASP A 255 -15.74 17.97 -8.79
CA ASP A 255 -17.03 18.48 -9.27
C ASP A 255 -18.20 17.58 -8.87
N GLU A 256 -18.05 16.26 -8.99
CA GLU A 256 -19.07 15.32 -8.54
C GLU A 256 -19.26 15.41 -7.02
N ALA A 257 -18.17 15.39 -6.23
CA ALA A 257 -18.25 15.55 -4.76
C ALA A 257 -18.86 16.89 -4.33
N ARG A 258 -18.64 17.97 -5.09
CA ARG A 258 -19.21 19.29 -4.83
C ARG A 258 -20.73 19.26 -4.91
N TRP A 259 -21.31 18.42 -5.77
CA TRP A 259 -22.76 18.28 -5.90
C TRP A 259 -23.42 17.85 -4.58
N GLU A 260 -22.79 16.90 -3.88
CA GLU A 260 -23.23 16.46 -2.56
C GLU A 260 -22.87 17.46 -1.46
N LEU A 261 -21.66 18.03 -1.47
CA LEU A 261 -21.27 19.05 -0.48
C LEU A 261 -22.24 20.24 -0.48
N GLU A 262 -22.68 20.71 -1.64
CA GLU A 262 -23.69 21.78 -1.74
C GLU A 262 -25.03 21.38 -1.10
N PHE A 263 -25.44 20.11 -1.19
CA PHE A 263 -26.59 19.60 -0.45
C PHE A 263 -26.35 19.56 1.06
N LEU A 264 -25.22 19.00 1.52
CA LEU A 264 -24.89 18.94 2.94
C LEU A 264 -24.86 20.34 3.57
N LEU A 265 -24.31 21.34 2.87
CA LEU A 265 -24.31 22.74 3.30
C LEU A 265 -25.72 23.33 3.42
N ARG A 266 -26.63 23.01 2.49
CA ARG A 266 -28.05 23.42 2.55
C ARG A 266 -28.80 22.79 3.71
N MET A 267 -28.40 21.60 4.14
CA MET A 267 -29.00 20.90 5.28
C MET A 267 -28.62 21.49 6.64
N GLN A 268 -27.71 22.48 6.69
CA GLN A 268 -27.39 23.18 7.92
C GLN A 268 -28.52 24.13 8.33
N VAL A 269 -29.01 23.97 9.56
CA VAL A 269 -30.04 24.81 10.15
C VAL A 269 -29.60 26.28 10.14
N PRO A 270 -30.37 27.20 9.52
CA PRO A 270 -29.98 28.59 9.36
C PRO A 270 -29.79 29.35 10.68
N ALA A 271 -28.98 30.41 10.62
CA ALA A 271 -28.83 31.34 11.74
C ALA A 271 -30.19 31.94 12.16
N GLY A 272 -30.39 32.14 13.46
CA GLY A 272 -31.64 32.68 14.02
C GLY A 272 -32.80 31.67 14.09
N LYS A 273 -32.61 30.42 13.65
CA LYS A 273 -33.57 29.33 13.85
C LYS A 273 -33.21 28.47 15.08
N PRO A 274 -34.18 27.77 15.71
CA PRO A 274 -33.88 26.78 16.74
C PRO A 274 -32.88 25.74 16.21
N MET A 275 -31.87 25.40 17.02
CA MET A 275 -30.77 24.50 16.63
C MET A 275 -29.86 25.02 15.50
N ALA A 276 -29.77 26.35 15.31
CA ALA A 276 -28.85 26.97 14.35
C ALA A 276 -27.45 26.35 14.37
N GLY A 277 -26.94 26.00 13.18
CA GLY A 277 -25.65 25.35 12.99
C GLY A 277 -25.70 23.81 13.01
N MET A 278 -26.71 23.18 13.63
CA MET A 278 -26.96 21.74 13.48
C MET A 278 -27.33 21.41 12.02
N ALA A 279 -27.24 20.15 11.61
CA ALA A 279 -27.72 19.69 10.31
C ALA A 279 -28.98 18.84 10.46
N PHE A 280 -29.99 19.10 9.62
CA PHE A 280 -31.13 18.20 9.42
C PHE A 280 -30.60 16.81 9.07
N HIS A 281 -31.15 15.75 9.67
CA HIS A 281 -30.57 14.42 9.53
C HIS A 281 -30.72 13.88 8.09
N LYS A 282 -31.88 14.13 7.49
CA LYS A 282 -32.27 13.63 6.17
C LYS A 282 -33.47 14.39 5.62
N MET A 283 -33.75 14.15 4.36
CA MET A 283 -34.95 14.57 3.68
C MET A 283 -35.39 13.51 2.68
N HIS A 284 -36.65 13.10 2.76
CA HIS A 284 -37.22 12.10 1.88
C HIS A 284 -38.73 12.27 1.78
N ASP A 285 -39.38 11.30 1.14
CA ASP A 285 -40.82 11.23 0.98
C ASP A 285 -41.51 10.94 2.31
N ALA A 286 -42.73 11.45 2.50
CA ALA A 286 -43.54 11.14 3.67
C ALA A 286 -43.93 9.65 3.75
N ARG A 287 -43.86 8.92 2.61
CA ARG A 287 -44.14 7.49 2.48
C ARG A 287 -43.29 6.87 1.40
N TRP A 288 -43.06 5.56 1.51
CA TRP A 288 -42.30 4.81 0.51
C TRP A 288 -43.08 4.74 -0.81
N THR A 289 -42.45 5.17 -1.89
CA THR A 289 -42.94 4.96 -3.26
C THR A 289 -42.69 3.52 -3.72
N ALA A 290 -43.52 3.03 -4.64
CA ALA A 290 -43.43 1.69 -5.19
C ALA A 290 -42.38 1.59 -6.31
N LEU A 291 -41.96 0.36 -6.64
CA LEU A 291 -41.18 0.08 -7.85
C LEU A 291 -42.11 -0.16 -9.06
N PRO A 292 -41.84 0.40 -10.24
CA PRO A 292 -40.89 1.49 -10.51
C PRO A 292 -41.49 2.87 -10.18
N THR A 293 -40.65 3.84 -9.83
CA THR A 293 -41.00 5.27 -9.72
C THR A 293 -39.84 6.11 -10.24
N ARG A 294 -40.00 6.84 -11.34
CA ARG A 294 -38.93 7.73 -11.83
C ARG A 294 -38.86 9.00 -10.96
N PRO A 295 -37.68 9.60 -10.73
CA PRO A 295 -37.55 10.77 -9.85
C PRO A 295 -38.46 11.96 -10.21
N GLU A 296 -38.64 12.23 -11.50
CA GLU A 296 -39.50 13.29 -12.00
C GLU A 296 -41.00 12.98 -11.89
N LEU A 297 -41.37 11.73 -11.60
CA LEU A 297 -42.75 11.27 -11.44
C LEU A 297 -43.15 11.07 -9.99
N ASP A 298 -42.22 11.29 -9.05
CA ASP A 298 -42.49 11.18 -7.63
C ASP A 298 -43.50 12.24 -7.16
N ALA A 299 -44.63 11.79 -6.62
CA ALA A 299 -45.73 12.66 -6.19
C ALA A 299 -45.81 12.83 -4.66
N GLU A 300 -44.93 12.18 -3.91
CA GLU A 300 -44.97 12.22 -2.45
C GLU A 300 -44.57 13.59 -1.89
N GLN A 301 -45.04 13.87 -0.68
CA GLN A 301 -44.61 15.07 0.03
C GLN A 301 -43.18 14.87 0.52
N ARG A 302 -42.29 15.81 0.19
CA ARG A 302 -40.92 15.84 0.70
C ARG A 302 -40.90 16.50 2.08
N GLU A 303 -40.20 15.90 3.03
CA GLU A 303 -40.16 16.40 4.42
C GLU A 303 -38.73 16.42 4.94
N LEU A 304 -38.37 17.49 5.66
CA LEU A 304 -37.12 17.56 6.43
C LEU A 304 -37.33 16.88 7.78
N HIS A 305 -36.44 15.95 8.09
CA HIS A 305 -36.43 15.25 9.36
C HIS A 305 -35.53 15.94 10.37
N LYS A 306 -35.84 15.75 11.66
CA LYS A 306 -35.20 16.45 12.78
C LYS A 306 -33.65 16.47 12.65
N PRO A 307 -33.00 17.59 13.00
CA PRO A 307 -31.55 17.61 13.11
C PRO A 307 -31.01 16.56 14.08
N SER A 308 -29.81 16.06 13.81
CA SER A 308 -29.11 15.10 14.68
C SER A 308 -27.65 15.47 14.88
N THR A 309 -27.05 15.02 15.97
CA THR A 309 -25.61 15.20 16.24
C THR A 309 -24.77 14.51 15.18
N ALA A 310 -25.10 13.26 14.82
CA ALA A 310 -24.39 12.48 13.80
C ALA A 310 -24.34 13.22 12.45
N ALA A 311 -25.49 13.71 11.96
CA ALA A 311 -25.56 14.48 10.72
C ALA A 311 -24.76 15.79 10.81
N THR A 312 -24.83 16.47 11.96
CA THR A 312 -24.09 17.72 12.17
C THR A 312 -22.58 17.49 12.14
N LEU A 313 -22.10 16.41 12.72
CA LEU A 313 -20.68 16.06 12.74
C LEU A 313 -20.19 15.52 11.39
N ASN A 314 -21.02 14.78 10.66
CA ASN A 314 -20.76 14.41 9.26
C ASN A 314 -20.60 15.66 8.39
N LEU A 315 -21.50 16.65 8.51
CA LEU A 315 -21.35 17.94 7.86
C LEU A 315 -20.06 18.63 8.28
N ALA A 316 -19.72 18.65 9.58
CA ALA A 316 -18.50 19.29 10.06
C ALA A 316 -17.24 18.65 9.45
N ALA A 317 -17.20 17.32 9.40
CA ALA A 317 -16.08 16.55 8.87
C ALA A 317 -15.92 16.77 7.36
N SER A 318 -16.98 16.54 6.57
CA SER A 318 -16.93 16.65 5.11
C SER A 318 -16.74 18.10 4.65
N ALA A 319 -17.29 19.08 5.36
CA ALA A 319 -17.05 20.49 5.04
C ALA A 319 -15.63 20.96 5.43
N ALA A 320 -15.02 20.41 6.49
CA ALA A 320 -13.61 20.68 6.78
C ALA A 320 -12.69 20.09 5.69
N GLN A 321 -12.95 18.85 5.25
CA GLN A 321 -12.24 18.27 4.11
C GLN A 321 -12.44 19.07 2.81
N CYS A 322 -13.67 19.52 2.53
CA CYS A 322 -13.95 20.43 1.42
C CYS A 322 -13.05 21.68 1.49
N ALA A 323 -12.95 22.32 2.65
CA ALA A 323 -12.19 23.56 2.78
C ALA A 323 -10.73 23.43 2.33
N ARG A 324 -10.03 22.33 2.69
CA ARG A 324 -8.64 22.12 2.25
C ARG A 324 -8.52 21.58 0.83
N ALA A 325 -9.46 20.75 0.38
CA ALA A 325 -9.37 20.12 -0.93
C ALA A 325 -9.68 21.10 -2.08
N TYR A 326 -10.58 22.07 -1.84
CA TYR A 326 -11.04 23.02 -2.86
C TYR A 326 -10.30 24.35 -2.85
N GLU A 327 -9.48 24.65 -1.85
CA GLU A 327 -8.74 25.92 -1.77
C GLU A 327 -7.96 26.28 -3.05
N PRO A 328 -7.29 25.33 -3.75
CA PRO A 328 -6.59 25.62 -5.00
C PRO A 328 -7.50 25.88 -6.21
N TYR A 329 -8.78 25.52 -6.15
CA TYR A 329 -9.71 25.52 -7.29
C TYR A 329 -10.83 26.56 -7.14
N ASP A 330 -11.36 26.72 -5.92
CA ASP A 330 -12.42 27.66 -5.59
C ASP A 330 -12.28 28.10 -4.11
N ALA A 331 -11.45 29.11 -3.88
CA ALA A 331 -11.17 29.63 -2.54
C ALA A 331 -12.42 30.17 -1.81
N ALA A 332 -13.41 30.68 -2.55
CA ALA A 332 -14.65 31.19 -1.97
C ALA A 332 -15.54 30.05 -1.46
N PHE A 333 -15.67 28.98 -2.25
CA PHE A 333 -16.35 27.76 -1.84
C PHE A 333 -15.64 27.10 -0.65
N ALA A 334 -14.31 26.99 -0.69
CA ALA A 334 -13.49 26.49 0.40
C ALA A 334 -13.71 27.26 1.72
N ALA A 335 -13.74 28.60 1.67
CA ALA A 335 -14.01 29.43 2.84
C ALA A 335 -15.43 29.20 3.40
N ARG A 336 -16.43 29.06 2.53
CA ARG A 336 -17.81 28.75 2.93
C ARG A 336 -17.93 27.37 3.58
N CYS A 337 -17.23 26.38 3.05
CA CYS A 337 -17.11 25.06 3.65
C CYS A 337 -16.50 25.13 5.06
N LEU A 338 -15.41 25.88 5.24
CA LEU A 338 -14.77 26.01 6.56
C LEU A 338 -15.68 26.70 7.60
N ASP A 339 -16.40 27.75 7.20
CA ASP A 339 -17.37 28.42 8.07
C ASP A 339 -18.48 27.45 8.52
N ALA A 340 -19.07 26.72 7.56
CA ALA A 340 -20.10 25.73 7.86
C ALA A 340 -19.59 24.64 8.81
N ALA A 341 -18.36 24.16 8.60
CA ALA A 341 -17.72 23.15 9.45
C ALA A 341 -17.56 23.62 10.90
N ARG A 342 -17.08 24.85 11.11
CA ARG A 342 -16.91 25.44 12.45
C ARG A 342 -18.24 25.66 13.16
N ARG A 343 -19.26 26.12 12.42
CA ARG A 343 -20.62 26.30 12.97
C ARG A 343 -21.24 24.96 13.35
N ALA A 344 -21.08 23.94 12.51
CA ALA A 344 -21.56 22.59 12.78
C ALA A 344 -20.87 21.98 14.02
N TRP A 345 -19.54 22.06 14.10
CA TRP A 345 -18.80 21.62 15.30
C TRP A 345 -19.28 22.30 16.58
N THR A 346 -19.45 23.62 16.54
CA THR A 346 -19.92 24.40 17.71
C THR A 346 -21.33 23.97 18.11
N ALA A 347 -22.22 23.79 17.14
CA ALA A 347 -23.59 23.38 17.39
C ALA A 347 -23.69 21.95 17.92
N ALA A 348 -22.92 21.00 17.38
CA ALA A 348 -22.87 19.62 17.84
C ALA A 348 -22.38 19.52 19.29
N LYS A 349 -21.33 20.26 19.67
CA LYS A 349 -20.88 20.32 21.07
C LYS A 349 -21.94 20.86 22.04
N ALA A 350 -22.79 21.77 21.57
CA ALA A 350 -23.89 22.30 22.37
C ALA A 350 -25.10 21.36 22.44
N ASN A 351 -25.19 20.39 21.52
CA ASN A 351 -26.30 19.45 21.39
C ASN A 351 -25.80 18.02 21.16
N PRO A 352 -24.98 17.44 22.06
CA PRO A 352 -24.29 16.18 21.80
C PRO A 352 -25.25 14.97 21.70
N ASP A 353 -26.40 15.02 22.35
CA ASP A 353 -27.29 13.86 22.53
C ASP A 353 -28.57 13.93 21.66
N VAL A 354 -28.55 14.66 20.55
CA VAL A 354 -29.69 14.69 19.62
C VAL A 354 -29.54 13.56 18.60
N LEU A 355 -30.09 12.39 18.94
CA LEU A 355 -29.94 11.17 18.15
C LEU A 355 -31.14 10.97 17.20
N ALA A 356 -30.87 10.38 16.03
CA ALA A 356 -31.91 9.96 15.09
C ALA A 356 -32.50 8.62 15.58
N PRO A 357 -33.84 8.48 15.70
CA PRO A 357 -34.44 7.27 16.21
C PRO A 357 -34.65 6.22 15.11
N ALA A 358 -34.42 4.94 15.43
CA ALA A 358 -34.68 3.80 14.52
C ALA A 358 -36.13 3.74 14.01
N SER A 359 -37.07 4.29 14.77
CA SER A 359 -38.50 4.33 14.41
C SER A 359 -38.83 5.31 13.29
N ASP A 360 -37.92 6.24 12.96
CA ASP A 360 -38.12 7.21 11.88
C ASP A 360 -37.70 6.62 10.54
N ASN A 361 -38.39 5.57 10.11
CA ASN A 361 -38.04 4.76 8.92
C ASN A 361 -39.16 4.66 7.88
N THR A 362 -40.14 5.56 7.94
CA THR A 362 -41.26 5.61 7.00
C THR A 362 -40.94 6.57 5.87
N GLY A 363 -40.93 6.08 4.63
CA GLY A 363 -40.62 6.88 3.44
C GLY A 363 -39.15 7.15 3.17
N GLY A 364 -38.28 6.70 4.08
CA GLY A 364 -36.83 6.75 3.91
C GLY A 364 -36.13 5.95 5.01
N GLY A 365 -34.85 5.64 4.79
CA GLY A 365 -34.01 4.91 5.75
C GLY A 365 -33.83 5.68 7.06
N ALA A 366 -33.76 4.96 8.19
CA ALA A 366 -33.60 5.59 9.49
C ALA A 366 -32.24 6.27 9.64
N TYR A 367 -31.16 5.57 9.27
CA TYR A 367 -29.77 5.97 9.51
C TYR A 367 -29.51 6.34 10.98
N GLU A 368 -30.15 5.58 11.88
CA GLU A 368 -30.01 5.78 13.32
C GLU A 368 -28.62 5.42 13.81
N ASP A 369 -28.18 6.16 14.81
CA ASP A 369 -26.97 5.86 15.54
C ASP A 369 -27.13 6.32 17.00
N ALA A 370 -26.71 5.46 17.91
CA ALA A 370 -26.82 5.65 19.35
C ALA A 370 -25.50 6.07 20.00
N ASP A 371 -24.37 6.04 19.27
CA ASP A 371 -23.05 6.43 19.76
C ASP A 371 -22.37 7.35 18.75
N VAL A 372 -22.43 8.66 19.00
CA VAL A 372 -21.82 9.67 18.13
C VAL A 372 -20.38 10.02 18.52
N SER A 373 -19.74 9.23 19.38
CA SER A 373 -18.41 9.54 19.92
C SER A 373 -17.32 9.46 18.85
N ASP A 374 -17.51 8.61 17.85
CA ASP A 374 -16.63 8.48 16.70
C ASP A 374 -16.84 9.57 15.66
N GLU A 375 -18.06 10.06 15.44
CA GLU A 375 -18.31 11.24 14.60
C GLU A 375 -17.65 12.49 15.21
N PHE A 376 -17.66 12.61 16.55
CA PHE A 376 -16.93 13.69 17.23
C PHE A 376 -15.43 13.58 16.96
N TYR A 377 -14.88 12.37 17.02
CA TYR A 377 -13.48 12.12 16.71
C TYR A 377 -13.14 12.42 15.25
N TRP A 378 -13.97 11.97 14.31
CA TRP A 378 -13.77 12.20 12.88
C TRP A 378 -13.88 13.68 12.51
N ALA A 379 -14.91 14.38 12.97
CA ALA A 379 -15.04 15.82 12.72
C ALA A 379 -13.86 16.62 13.30
N ALA A 380 -13.40 16.27 14.51
CA ALA A 380 -12.22 16.89 15.10
C ALA A 380 -10.95 16.60 14.29
N ALA A 381 -10.80 15.37 13.78
CA ALA A 381 -9.67 14.98 12.94
C ALA A 381 -9.61 15.79 11.63
N GLU A 382 -10.75 15.95 10.93
CA GLU A 382 -10.82 16.73 9.71
C GLU A 382 -10.60 18.23 9.95
N LEU A 383 -11.17 18.79 11.02
CA LEU A 383 -10.96 20.18 11.42
C LEU A 383 -9.51 20.43 11.84
N LEU A 384 -8.87 19.49 12.54
CA LEU A 384 -7.45 19.58 12.88
C LEU A 384 -6.57 19.54 11.63
N ALA A 385 -6.82 18.59 10.71
CA ALA A 385 -6.06 18.47 9.47
C ALA A 385 -6.20 19.70 8.56
N THR A 386 -7.33 20.39 8.65
CA THR A 386 -7.63 21.57 7.84
C THR A 386 -7.11 22.87 8.47
N THR A 387 -7.11 22.99 9.80
CA THR A 387 -6.86 24.28 10.49
C THR A 387 -5.62 24.30 11.38
N GLY A 388 -5.15 23.15 11.85
CA GLY A 388 -4.09 23.05 12.86
C GLY A 388 -4.45 23.61 14.24
N GLU A 389 -5.71 23.99 14.49
CA GLU A 389 -6.09 24.67 15.74
C GLU A 389 -6.02 23.74 16.98
N PRO A 390 -5.50 24.24 18.12
CA PRO A 390 -5.32 23.43 19.33
C PRO A 390 -6.60 22.78 19.86
N GLN A 391 -7.75 23.45 19.77
CA GLN A 391 -9.02 22.91 20.28
C GLN A 391 -9.42 21.57 19.64
N TYR A 392 -9.09 21.38 18.35
CA TYR A 392 -9.38 20.12 17.65
C TYR A 392 -8.31 19.07 17.97
N ARG A 393 -7.06 19.49 18.17
CA ARG A 393 -6.00 18.61 18.69
C ARG A 393 -6.37 18.03 20.05
N ASP A 394 -6.90 18.87 20.94
CA ASP A 394 -7.33 18.44 22.27
C ASP A 394 -8.52 17.48 22.19
N ALA A 395 -9.50 17.76 21.31
CA ALA A 395 -10.64 16.88 21.07
C ALA A 395 -10.22 15.51 20.49
N VAL A 396 -9.28 15.50 19.53
CA VAL A 396 -8.71 14.26 18.98
C VAL A 396 -7.97 13.49 20.08
N THR A 397 -7.04 14.13 20.79
CA THR A 397 -6.14 13.43 21.71
C THR A 397 -6.82 12.94 23.00
N SER A 398 -7.91 13.61 23.41
CA SER A 398 -8.73 13.17 24.55
C SER A 398 -9.76 12.10 24.20
N SER A 399 -10.03 11.86 22.91
CA SER A 399 -10.99 10.85 22.48
C SER A 399 -10.47 9.43 22.73
N PRO A 400 -11.30 8.50 23.24
CA PRO A 400 -10.91 7.10 23.38
C PRO A 400 -10.57 6.46 22.03
N HIS A 401 -11.13 6.96 20.93
CA HIS A 401 -10.87 6.47 19.57
C HIS A 401 -9.44 6.71 19.10
N HIS A 402 -8.71 7.65 19.71
CA HIS A 402 -7.33 7.97 19.34
C HIS A 402 -6.30 6.89 19.70
N ALA A 403 -6.65 5.98 20.61
CA ALA A 403 -5.78 4.90 21.07
C ALA A 403 -6.40 3.50 20.96
N ARG A 404 -7.72 3.40 20.77
CA ARG A 404 -8.40 2.12 20.57
C ARG A 404 -7.95 1.44 19.26
N PRO A 405 -7.95 0.08 19.23
CA PRO A 405 -7.83 -0.68 17.99
C PRO A 405 -8.79 -0.16 16.91
N VAL A 406 -8.39 -0.29 15.65
CA VAL A 406 -9.23 0.09 14.51
C VAL A 406 -10.35 -0.94 14.36
N ASP A 407 -11.58 -0.44 14.43
CA ASP A 407 -12.80 -1.19 14.09
C ASP A 407 -13.09 -1.07 12.58
N GLY A 408 -13.90 -2.00 12.07
CA GLY A 408 -14.50 -1.85 10.75
C GLY A 408 -15.35 -0.58 10.70
N PHE A 409 -15.37 0.12 9.57
CA PHE A 409 -16.06 1.40 9.42
C PHE A 409 -17.15 1.35 8.37
N TRP A 410 -18.19 2.15 8.59
CA TRP A 410 -19.42 2.24 7.81
C TRP A 410 -20.09 3.58 8.13
N TRP A 411 -21.31 3.82 7.66
CA TRP A 411 -21.95 5.14 7.77
C TRP A 411 -22.20 5.62 9.21
N GLY A 412 -22.36 4.71 10.19
CA GLY A 412 -22.51 5.01 11.62
C GLY A 412 -21.34 4.51 12.47
N GLY A 413 -20.18 4.28 11.84
CA GLY A 413 -18.96 3.87 12.51
C GLY A 413 -17.78 4.57 11.84
N THR A 414 -17.50 5.81 12.20
CA THR A 414 -16.71 6.76 11.40
C THR A 414 -15.32 7.07 11.94
N ALA A 415 -14.93 6.52 13.10
CA ALA A 415 -13.65 6.83 13.74
C ALA A 415 -12.45 6.55 12.83
N THR A 416 -12.51 5.48 12.04
CA THR A 416 -11.42 5.09 11.12
C THR A 416 -11.21 6.13 10.02
N LEU A 417 -12.24 6.87 9.59
CA LEU A 417 -12.10 7.98 8.64
C LEU A 417 -11.16 9.06 9.20
N GLY A 418 -11.39 9.47 10.45
CA GLY A 418 -10.52 10.40 11.17
C GLY A 418 -9.08 9.88 11.33
N ARG A 419 -8.91 8.58 11.64
CA ARG A 419 -7.57 7.96 11.77
C ARG A 419 -6.81 7.98 10.44
N VAL A 420 -7.49 7.67 9.33
CA VAL A 420 -6.90 7.72 7.99
C VAL A 420 -6.44 9.13 7.67
N THR A 421 -7.28 10.15 7.91
CA THR A 421 -6.91 11.55 7.71
C THR A 421 -5.68 11.94 8.53
N LEU A 422 -5.69 11.68 9.84
CA LEU A 422 -4.58 12.05 10.73
C LEU A 422 -3.28 11.30 10.44
N ALA A 423 -3.35 10.07 9.92
CA ALA A 423 -2.17 9.27 9.58
C ALA A 423 -1.53 9.66 8.24
N THR A 424 -2.32 10.19 7.30
CA THR A 424 -1.93 10.37 5.89
C THR A 424 -1.83 11.83 5.45
N VAL A 425 -2.60 12.75 6.04
CA VAL A 425 -2.54 14.18 5.72
C VAL A 425 -1.35 14.81 6.47
N PRO A 426 -0.42 15.49 5.78
CA PRO A 426 0.70 16.16 6.42
C PRO A 426 0.25 17.42 7.16
N GLY A 427 1.06 17.92 8.10
CA GLY A 427 0.84 19.24 8.70
C GLY A 427 -0.28 19.35 9.73
N THR A 428 -0.82 18.24 10.23
CA THR A 428 -1.87 18.23 11.28
C THR A 428 -1.41 18.83 12.61
N GLY A 429 -0.09 18.93 12.83
CA GLY A 429 0.48 19.41 14.09
C GLY A 429 0.26 18.45 15.27
N LEU A 430 -0.02 17.17 15.01
CA LEU A 430 0.00 16.13 16.03
C LEU A 430 1.43 15.80 16.48
N PRO A 431 1.64 15.38 17.74
CA PRO A 431 2.90 14.80 18.18
C PRO A 431 3.34 13.62 17.29
N ALA A 432 4.64 13.44 17.12
CA ALA A 432 5.19 12.35 16.31
C ALA A 432 4.75 10.96 16.82
N ASP A 433 4.75 10.77 18.14
CA ASP A 433 4.32 9.52 18.78
C ASP A 433 2.84 9.20 18.52
N ASP A 434 2.00 10.23 18.47
CA ASP A 434 0.58 10.07 18.14
C ASP A 434 0.39 9.65 16.68
N THR A 435 1.13 10.29 15.77
CA THR A 435 1.11 9.93 14.35
C THR A 435 1.62 8.50 14.15
N ALA A 436 2.71 8.12 14.83
CA ALA A 436 3.25 6.76 14.79
C ALA A 436 2.25 5.73 15.34
N ARG A 437 1.56 6.03 16.45
CA ARG A 437 0.51 5.18 17.02
C ARG A 437 -0.63 4.97 16.03
N LEU A 438 -1.17 6.03 15.44
CA LEU A 438 -2.27 5.93 14.47
C LEU A 438 -1.90 5.08 13.26
N ARG A 439 -0.68 5.25 12.72
CA ARG A 439 -0.15 4.42 11.63
C ARG A 439 0.00 2.95 12.06
N GLY A 440 0.46 2.71 13.29
CA GLY A 440 0.56 1.37 13.86
C GLY A 440 -0.80 0.68 14.01
N LEU A 441 -1.83 1.41 14.45
CA LEU A 441 -3.19 0.90 14.60
C LEU A 441 -3.80 0.51 13.23
N LEU A 442 -3.67 1.35 12.22
CA LEU A 442 -4.13 1.06 10.85
C LEU A 442 -3.39 -0.15 10.26
N THR A 443 -2.07 -0.22 10.45
CA THR A 443 -1.25 -1.34 9.98
C THR A 443 -1.65 -2.65 10.67
N SER A 444 -1.94 -2.60 11.98
CA SER A 444 -2.39 -3.77 12.75
C SER A 444 -3.77 -4.27 12.31
N ALA A 445 -4.70 -3.37 11.98
CA ALA A 445 -5.99 -3.77 11.39
C ALA A 445 -5.83 -4.39 10.01
N ALA A 446 -4.95 -3.83 9.15
CA ALA A 446 -4.62 -4.44 7.87
C ALA A 446 -4.04 -5.86 8.02
N ASP A 447 -3.17 -6.09 9.01
CA ASP A 447 -2.70 -7.44 9.36
C ASP A 447 -3.85 -8.38 9.76
N GLY A 448 -4.81 -7.88 10.56
CA GLY A 448 -6.02 -8.62 10.92
C GLY A 448 -6.90 -8.99 9.72
N HIS A 449 -7.06 -8.08 8.76
CA HIS A 449 -7.78 -8.35 7.51
C HIS A 449 -7.08 -9.39 6.64
N LEU A 450 -5.75 -9.29 6.48
CA LEU A 450 -4.96 -10.31 5.77
C LEU A 450 -5.05 -11.68 6.43
N SER A 451 -5.02 -11.73 7.76
CA SER A 451 -5.23 -12.97 8.53
C SER A 451 -6.62 -13.56 8.29
N THR A 452 -7.65 -12.70 8.27
CA THR A 452 -9.03 -13.11 7.96
C THR A 452 -9.10 -13.71 6.56
N MET A 453 -8.57 -13.03 5.54
CA MET A 453 -8.53 -13.52 4.16
C MET A 453 -7.80 -14.87 4.05
N ALA A 454 -6.67 -15.01 4.75
CA ALA A 454 -5.88 -16.23 4.76
C ALA A 454 -6.62 -17.43 5.39
N GLY A 455 -7.69 -17.20 6.15
CA GLY A 455 -8.56 -18.23 6.72
C GLY A 455 -9.77 -18.62 5.85
N GLN A 456 -10.10 -17.86 4.81
CA GLN A 456 -11.27 -18.14 3.96
C GLN A 456 -10.92 -19.06 2.76
N GLY A 457 -11.90 -19.81 2.27
CA GLY A 457 -11.83 -20.52 0.98
C GLY A 457 -11.94 -19.57 -0.21
N TYR A 458 -12.70 -18.49 -0.04
CA TYR A 458 -12.73 -17.31 -0.90
C TYR A 458 -12.06 -16.15 -0.17
N PRO A 459 -10.77 -15.87 -0.39
CA PRO A 459 -10.04 -14.81 0.32
C PRO A 459 -10.75 -13.46 0.25
N VAL A 460 -11.40 -13.11 1.35
CA VAL A 460 -12.17 -11.87 1.54
C VAL A 460 -11.91 -11.36 2.95
N PRO A 461 -11.74 -10.04 3.17
CA PRO A 461 -11.45 -9.46 4.49
C PRO A 461 -12.72 -9.39 5.36
N LEU A 462 -13.53 -10.45 5.36
CA LEU A 462 -14.80 -10.54 6.06
C LEU A 462 -14.92 -11.92 6.71
N PRO A 463 -15.13 -12.03 8.03
CA PRO A 463 -15.39 -13.32 8.67
C PRO A 463 -16.79 -13.82 8.34
N ALA A 464 -17.07 -15.11 8.56
CA ALA A 464 -18.38 -15.72 8.27
C ALA A 464 -19.56 -15.04 8.98
N ALA A 465 -19.34 -14.45 10.16
CA ALA A 465 -20.35 -13.69 10.89
C ALA A 465 -20.54 -12.24 10.39
N GLY A 466 -19.73 -11.78 9.44
CA GLY A 466 -19.72 -10.41 8.93
C GLY A 466 -20.66 -10.13 7.76
N TYR A 467 -21.39 -11.14 7.26
CA TYR A 467 -22.32 -10.99 6.14
C TYR A 467 -23.66 -10.37 6.59
N ALA A 468 -23.67 -9.05 6.71
CA ALA A 468 -24.82 -8.21 7.01
C ALA A 468 -25.29 -7.42 5.78
N TRP A 469 -26.36 -6.63 5.91
CA TRP A 469 -26.80 -5.69 4.87
C TRP A 469 -25.65 -4.76 4.48
N GLY A 470 -25.29 -4.74 3.19
CA GLY A 470 -24.18 -3.94 2.70
C GLY A 470 -22.80 -4.59 2.93
N SER A 471 -22.73 -5.91 3.15
CA SER A 471 -21.47 -6.63 3.38
C SER A 471 -20.39 -6.39 2.32
N ASN A 472 -20.76 -6.16 1.07
CA ASN A 472 -19.81 -5.80 0.02
C ASN A 472 -19.10 -4.47 0.29
N SER A 473 -19.79 -3.50 0.91
CA SER A 473 -19.16 -2.24 1.35
C SER A 473 -18.23 -2.44 2.55
N ALA A 474 -18.53 -3.39 3.44
CA ALA A 474 -17.60 -3.78 4.49
C ALA A 474 -16.31 -4.37 3.90
N VAL A 475 -16.41 -5.15 2.82
CA VAL A 475 -15.24 -5.68 2.09
C VAL A 475 -14.38 -4.57 1.52
N THR A 476 -14.98 -3.61 0.80
CA THR A 476 -14.24 -2.49 0.20
C THR A 476 -13.66 -1.55 1.26
N ASN A 477 -14.37 -1.27 2.35
CA ASN A 477 -13.88 -0.46 3.47
C ASN A 477 -12.70 -1.14 4.18
N ASN A 478 -12.76 -2.45 4.43
CA ASN A 478 -11.64 -3.20 4.99
C ASN A 478 -10.45 -3.24 4.01
N ALA A 479 -10.71 -3.37 2.71
CA ALA A 479 -9.68 -3.27 1.67
C ALA A 479 -9.03 -1.88 1.60
N MET A 480 -9.79 -0.81 1.85
CA MET A 480 -9.28 0.55 1.97
C MET A 480 -8.27 0.66 3.13
N VAL A 481 -8.51 0.03 4.28
CA VAL A 481 -7.53 0.00 5.39
C VAL A 481 -6.22 -0.68 4.96
N MET A 482 -6.31 -1.80 4.23
CA MET A 482 -5.13 -2.45 3.66
C MET A 482 -4.40 -1.56 2.65
N ALA A 483 -5.12 -0.91 1.74
CA ALA A 483 -4.53 0.03 0.79
C ALA A 483 -3.82 1.20 1.50
N VAL A 484 -4.41 1.77 2.56
CA VAL A 484 -3.76 2.80 3.37
C VAL A 484 -2.51 2.26 4.08
N ALA A 485 -2.57 1.04 4.63
CA ALA A 485 -1.38 0.40 5.23
C ALA A 485 -0.26 0.19 4.20
N TYR A 486 -0.59 -0.13 2.95
CA TYR A 486 0.37 -0.16 1.85
C TYR A 486 1.02 1.21 1.63
N GLU A 487 0.25 2.29 1.59
CA GLU A 487 0.79 3.64 1.41
C GLU A 487 1.70 4.09 2.56
N LEU A 488 1.35 3.71 3.78
CA LEU A 488 2.13 4.04 4.98
C LEU A 488 3.44 3.25 5.08
N THR A 489 3.49 2.03 4.54
CA THR A 489 4.60 1.09 4.81
C THR A 489 5.38 0.65 3.56
N GLY A 490 4.81 0.79 2.38
CA GLY A 490 5.33 0.23 1.12
C GLY A 490 5.24 -1.29 1.01
N GLN A 491 4.67 -2.00 2.00
CA GLN A 491 4.65 -3.46 2.02
C GLN A 491 3.64 -4.04 1.02
N GLN A 492 4.13 -4.80 0.05
CA GLN A 492 3.33 -5.34 -1.07
C GLN A 492 2.19 -6.26 -0.63
N ARG A 493 2.33 -6.95 0.51
CA ARG A 493 1.27 -7.82 1.03
C ARG A 493 -0.05 -7.09 1.25
N TYR A 494 -0.01 -5.82 1.64
CA TYR A 494 -1.22 -5.02 1.83
C TYR A 494 -1.87 -4.61 0.50
N ARG A 495 -1.06 -4.23 -0.50
CA ARG A 495 -1.56 -3.99 -1.87
C ARG A 495 -2.19 -5.26 -2.43
N ALA A 496 -1.53 -6.41 -2.26
CA ALA A 496 -2.05 -7.69 -2.70
C ALA A 496 -3.40 -8.02 -2.04
N GLY A 497 -3.54 -7.84 -0.72
CA GLY A 497 -4.82 -8.05 -0.03
C GLY A 497 -5.94 -7.12 -0.51
N ALA A 498 -5.63 -5.83 -0.72
CA ALA A 498 -6.59 -4.87 -1.26
C ALA A 498 -7.04 -5.24 -2.68
N LEU A 499 -6.12 -5.66 -3.56
CA LEU A 499 -6.43 -6.11 -4.92
C LEU A 499 -7.20 -7.44 -4.95
N GLU A 500 -6.79 -8.41 -4.14
CA GLU A 500 -7.48 -9.72 -4.06
C GLU A 500 -8.91 -9.58 -3.50
N SER A 501 -9.21 -8.50 -2.77
CA SER A 501 -10.59 -8.19 -2.36
C SER A 501 -11.51 -7.88 -3.56
N LEU A 502 -10.97 -7.32 -4.66
CA LEU A 502 -11.73 -7.12 -5.90
C LEU A 502 -12.06 -8.45 -6.58
N ASP A 503 -11.21 -9.48 -6.45
CA ASP A 503 -11.50 -10.80 -7.02
C ASP A 503 -12.82 -11.35 -6.46
N TYR A 504 -13.03 -11.24 -5.15
CA TYR A 504 -14.28 -11.64 -4.50
C TYR A 504 -15.48 -10.86 -5.04
N LEU A 505 -15.34 -9.54 -5.21
CA LEU A 505 -16.42 -8.66 -5.67
C LEU A 505 -16.77 -8.90 -7.15
N LEU A 506 -15.82 -9.38 -7.94
CA LEU A 506 -15.92 -9.58 -9.39
C LEU A 506 -16.01 -11.06 -9.78
N GLY A 507 -16.59 -11.91 -8.91
CA GLY A 507 -16.96 -13.29 -9.29
C GLY A 507 -16.19 -14.42 -8.61
N ARG A 508 -15.08 -14.16 -7.91
CA ARG A 508 -14.38 -15.17 -7.10
C ARG A 508 -15.04 -15.32 -5.73
N ASN A 509 -16.30 -15.74 -5.75
CA ASN A 509 -17.11 -15.93 -4.55
C ASN A 509 -17.97 -17.20 -4.66
N ALA A 510 -18.70 -17.50 -3.59
CA ALA A 510 -19.53 -18.70 -3.48
C ALA A 510 -20.62 -18.81 -4.57
N LEU A 511 -20.99 -17.67 -5.17
CA LEU A 511 -22.09 -17.54 -6.12
C LEU A 511 -21.62 -17.47 -7.57
N ASP A 512 -20.34 -17.27 -7.87
CA ASP A 512 -19.82 -17.05 -9.23
C ASP A 512 -20.50 -15.88 -9.93
N LEU A 513 -20.56 -14.77 -9.21
CA LEU A 513 -21.29 -13.59 -9.61
C LEU A 513 -20.46 -12.35 -9.30
N SER A 514 -20.25 -11.49 -10.29
CA SER A 514 -19.82 -10.13 -10.04
C SER A 514 -20.97 -9.31 -9.44
N TYR A 515 -20.72 -8.66 -8.30
CA TYR A 515 -21.69 -7.76 -7.68
C TYR A 515 -21.71 -6.36 -8.31
N VAL A 516 -20.90 -6.14 -9.34
CA VAL A 516 -20.79 -4.88 -10.08
C VAL A 516 -21.38 -5.06 -11.47
N THR A 517 -22.42 -4.31 -11.78
CA THR A 517 -23.12 -4.40 -13.08
C THR A 517 -22.19 -4.04 -14.24
N GLY A 518 -22.30 -4.78 -15.35
CA GLY A 518 -21.50 -4.56 -16.55
C GLY A 518 -20.04 -5.04 -16.48
N TYR A 519 -19.63 -5.68 -15.37
CA TYR A 519 -18.27 -6.18 -15.18
C TYR A 519 -18.28 -7.68 -14.85
N GLY A 520 -17.61 -8.49 -15.67
CA GLY A 520 -17.56 -9.96 -15.56
C GLY A 520 -18.62 -10.67 -16.42
N GLU A 521 -18.43 -11.95 -16.71
CA GLU A 521 -19.32 -12.75 -17.57
C GLU A 521 -20.70 -12.97 -16.95
N ARG A 522 -20.77 -12.96 -15.62
CA ARG A 522 -22.00 -13.09 -14.86
C ARG A 522 -22.01 -12.03 -13.78
N HIS A 523 -22.75 -10.94 -14.01
CA HIS A 523 -22.89 -9.83 -13.08
C HIS A 523 -24.33 -9.64 -12.63
N SER A 524 -24.53 -8.91 -11.54
CA SER A 524 -25.87 -8.45 -11.13
C SER A 524 -26.53 -7.64 -12.23
N GLU A 525 -27.84 -7.82 -12.43
CA GLU A 525 -28.63 -7.15 -13.46
C GLU A 525 -29.91 -6.50 -12.91
N ASN A 526 -30.35 -6.89 -11.72
CA ASN A 526 -31.68 -6.56 -11.19
C ASN A 526 -31.60 -5.88 -9.81
N GLN A 527 -30.65 -4.96 -9.64
CA GLN A 527 -30.47 -4.26 -8.36
C GLN A 527 -31.72 -3.46 -7.97
N HIS A 528 -32.06 -3.46 -6.68
CA HIS A 528 -33.21 -2.74 -6.14
C HIS A 528 -33.04 -1.24 -6.35
N HIS A 529 -33.71 -0.69 -7.35
CA HIS A 529 -33.68 0.73 -7.69
C HIS A 529 -34.97 1.16 -8.40
N ARG A 530 -35.53 2.32 -8.03
CA ARG A 530 -36.85 2.77 -8.54
C ARG A 530 -36.88 3.06 -10.03
N PHE A 531 -35.80 3.58 -10.59
CA PHE A 531 -35.68 3.86 -12.02
C PHE A 531 -35.10 2.69 -12.84
N TRP A 532 -34.00 2.06 -12.42
CA TRP A 532 -33.36 0.95 -13.11
C TRP A 532 -34.09 -0.39 -12.90
N ALA A 533 -35.34 -0.43 -13.32
CA ALA A 533 -36.31 -1.45 -12.93
C ALA A 533 -36.74 -2.36 -14.09
N HIS A 534 -35.82 -2.70 -14.99
CA HIS A 534 -36.10 -3.52 -16.18
C HIS A 534 -36.84 -4.83 -15.85
N GLN A 535 -36.54 -5.48 -14.70
CA GLN A 535 -37.22 -6.69 -14.26
C GLN A 535 -38.75 -6.52 -14.09
N ASN A 536 -39.17 -5.34 -13.62
CA ASN A 536 -40.59 -5.02 -13.42
C ASN A 536 -41.21 -4.38 -14.67
N ASP A 537 -40.44 -3.56 -15.39
CA ASP A 537 -40.87 -2.87 -16.61
C ASP A 537 -39.75 -2.90 -17.66
N PRO A 538 -39.88 -3.73 -18.71
CA PRO A 538 -38.85 -3.87 -19.76
C PRO A 538 -38.55 -2.58 -20.57
N SER A 539 -39.35 -1.52 -20.42
CA SER A 539 -39.06 -0.22 -21.03
C SER A 539 -38.05 0.61 -20.25
N LEU A 540 -37.78 0.25 -18.99
CA LEU A 540 -36.79 0.88 -18.12
C LEU A 540 -35.44 0.16 -18.22
N PRO A 541 -34.31 0.85 -18.02
CA PRO A 541 -33.00 0.23 -18.17
C PRO A 541 -32.66 -0.71 -17.00
N HIS A 542 -31.73 -1.64 -17.24
CA HIS A 542 -30.95 -2.26 -16.17
C HIS A 542 -30.04 -1.23 -15.49
N PRO A 543 -29.55 -1.47 -14.27
CA PRO A 543 -28.59 -0.60 -13.62
C PRO A 543 -27.37 -0.34 -14.53
N PRO A 544 -26.84 0.89 -14.57
CA PRO A 544 -25.72 1.25 -15.43
C PRO A 544 -24.44 0.56 -14.97
N ALA A 545 -23.52 0.31 -15.90
CA ALA A 545 -22.24 -0.30 -15.58
C ALA A 545 -21.53 0.44 -14.44
N GLY A 546 -20.95 -0.32 -13.50
CA GLY A 546 -20.28 0.21 -12.31
C GLY A 546 -21.19 0.45 -11.10
N SER A 547 -22.48 0.13 -11.16
CA SER A 547 -23.35 0.15 -9.97
C SER A 547 -23.14 -1.08 -9.09
N PHE A 548 -23.11 -0.87 -7.77
CA PHE A 548 -22.60 -1.86 -6.81
C PHE A 548 -23.69 -2.37 -5.87
N ALA A 549 -23.92 -3.68 -5.89
CA ALA A 549 -24.91 -4.31 -5.03
C ALA A 549 -24.42 -4.41 -3.57
N GLY A 550 -25.35 -4.26 -2.62
CA GLY A 550 -25.08 -4.39 -1.17
C GLY A 550 -24.43 -5.72 -0.77
N GLY A 551 -24.76 -6.82 -1.46
CA GLY A 551 -24.12 -8.12 -1.28
C GLY A 551 -24.84 -9.05 -0.30
N PRO A 552 -24.23 -10.21 0.03
CA PRO A 552 -24.90 -11.21 0.84
C PRO A 552 -25.22 -10.73 2.26
N ASN A 553 -26.45 -11.00 2.70
CA ASN A 553 -26.96 -10.66 4.02
C ASN A 553 -27.58 -11.90 4.67
N ALA A 554 -26.92 -12.44 5.69
CA ALA A 554 -27.37 -13.65 6.37
C ALA A 554 -28.62 -13.46 7.24
N ALA A 555 -29.04 -12.21 7.49
CA ALA A 555 -30.22 -11.90 8.29
C ALA A 555 -31.55 -12.00 7.50
N LEU A 556 -31.49 -12.01 6.16
CA LEU A 556 -32.65 -12.12 5.28
C LEU A 556 -33.75 -11.10 5.63
N GLU A 557 -33.44 -9.81 5.52
CA GLU A 557 -34.25 -8.72 6.10
C GLU A 557 -35.36 -8.21 5.17
N ASP A 558 -35.57 -8.89 4.04
CA ASP A 558 -36.66 -8.61 3.11
C ASP A 558 -37.48 -9.86 2.75
N PRO A 559 -38.73 -9.69 2.27
CA PRO A 559 -39.58 -10.83 1.91
C PRO A 559 -38.98 -11.76 0.85
N VAL A 560 -38.31 -11.21 -0.17
CA VAL A 560 -37.74 -11.98 -1.28
C VAL A 560 -36.55 -12.80 -0.80
N ALA A 561 -35.66 -12.22 -0.01
CA ALA A 561 -34.53 -12.90 0.61
C ALA A 561 -35.01 -14.03 1.53
N ARG A 562 -36.02 -13.79 2.38
CA ARG A 562 -36.58 -14.86 3.24
C ARG A 562 -37.18 -16.02 2.45
N GLU A 563 -37.84 -15.71 1.34
CA GLU A 563 -38.45 -16.72 0.49
C GLU A 563 -37.39 -17.53 -0.29
N LYS A 564 -36.45 -16.85 -0.95
CA LYS A 564 -35.52 -17.46 -1.90
C LYS A 564 -34.22 -17.99 -1.28
N LEU A 565 -33.84 -17.50 -0.09
CA LEU A 565 -32.54 -17.76 0.51
C LEU A 565 -32.63 -18.46 1.87
N ALA A 566 -33.80 -18.97 2.26
CA ALA A 566 -33.93 -19.71 3.52
C ALA A 566 -32.90 -20.86 3.61
N GLY A 567 -32.03 -20.81 4.62
CA GLY A 567 -31.00 -21.83 4.86
C GLY A 567 -29.73 -21.67 4.02
N CYS A 568 -29.53 -20.55 3.32
CA CYS A 568 -28.28 -20.21 2.66
C CYS A 568 -27.10 -20.21 3.65
N ALA A 569 -25.90 -20.55 3.15
CA ALA A 569 -24.67 -20.23 3.86
C ALA A 569 -24.41 -18.71 3.79
N PRO A 570 -23.79 -18.07 4.81
CA PRO A 570 -23.63 -16.62 4.86
C PRO A 570 -23.14 -15.95 3.57
N ALA A 571 -22.08 -16.48 2.96
CA ALA A 571 -21.50 -15.96 1.71
C ALA A 571 -22.35 -16.22 0.45
N ALA A 572 -23.41 -17.02 0.58
CA ALA A 572 -24.36 -17.35 -0.49
C ALA A 572 -25.75 -16.75 -0.25
N CYS A 573 -25.94 -15.96 0.81
CA CYS A 573 -27.20 -15.30 1.14
C CYS A 573 -27.42 -14.02 0.32
N TYR A 574 -27.40 -14.15 -1.02
CA TYR A 574 -27.66 -13.06 -1.96
C TYR A 574 -28.52 -13.58 -3.12
N VAL A 575 -29.40 -12.73 -3.63
CA VAL A 575 -30.17 -12.98 -4.85
C VAL A 575 -30.21 -11.72 -5.71
N ASP A 576 -29.97 -11.88 -7.01
CA ASP A 576 -30.10 -10.79 -7.98
C ASP A 576 -31.57 -10.63 -8.38
N ASP A 577 -32.33 -9.91 -7.56
CA ASP A 577 -33.76 -9.67 -7.73
C ASP A 577 -34.12 -8.27 -7.25
N ILE A 578 -34.93 -7.55 -8.01
CA ILE A 578 -35.31 -6.16 -7.74
C ILE A 578 -36.13 -6.03 -6.45
N GLY A 579 -36.80 -7.10 -6.01
CA GLY A 579 -37.54 -7.10 -4.75
C GLY A 579 -36.66 -7.32 -3.52
N SER A 580 -35.39 -7.69 -3.69
CA SER A 580 -34.46 -8.06 -2.62
C SER A 580 -33.62 -6.87 -2.14
N TYR A 581 -34.27 -5.88 -1.50
CA TYR A 581 -33.59 -4.67 -1.04
C TYR A 581 -32.48 -4.96 0.00
N SER A 582 -32.61 -6.01 0.82
CA SER A 582 -31.63 -6.29 1.88
C SER A 582 -30.34 -6.95 1.40
N THR A 583 -30.30 -7.44 0.15
CA THR A 583 -29.13 -8.07 -0.47
C THR A 583 -28.67 -7.38 -1.75
N ASN A 584 -29.59 -6.74 -2.48
CA ASN A 584 -29.36 -6.32 -3.88
C ASN A 584 -29.70 -4.87 -4.17
N GLU A 585 -29.86 -4.02 -3.15
CA GLU A 585 -29.96 -2.57 -3.37
C GLU A 585 -28.63 -1.98 -3.86
N VAL A 586 -28.66 -0.71 -4.28
CA VAL A 586 -27.48 0.14 -4.52
C VAL A 586 -27.44 1.27 -3.49
N ALA A 587 -26.27 1.83 -3.20
CA ALA A 587 -26.18 3.02 -2.36
C ALA A 587 -24.94 3.86 -2.65
N ILE A 588 -25.01 5.17 -2.39
CA ILE A 588 -23.90 6.12 -2.60
C ILE A 588 -22.65 5.75 -1.78
N ASN A 589 -22.82 5.26 -0.55
CA ASN A 589 -21.69 4.86 0.30
C ASN A 589 -21.04 3.56 -0.20
N TRP A 590 -21.83 2.64 -0.76
CA TRP A 590 -21.32 1.43 -1.37
C TRP A 590 -20.53 1.77 -2.64
N ASN A 591 -21.13 2.55 -3.55
CA ASN A 591 -20.45 2.97 -4.77
C ASN A 591 -19.22 3.85 -4.49
N ALA A 592 -19.22 4.66 -3.43
CA ALA A 592 -18.07 5.48 -3.05
C ALA A 592 -16.89 4.61 -2.61
N SER A 593 -17.16 3.58 -1.82
CA SER A 593 -16.14 2.61 -1.40
C SER A 593 -15.59 1.79 -2.57
N LEU A 594 -16.43 1.39 -3.54
CA LEU A 594 -16.00 0.74 -4.77
C LEU A 594 -15.15 1.68 -5.63
N ALA A 595 -15.61 2.91 -5.85
CA ALA A 595 -14.91 3.92 -6.64
C ALA A 595 -13.53 4.24 -6.05
N TRP A 596 -13.43 4.32 -4.72
CA TRP A 596 -12.15 4.49 -4.03
C TRP A 596 -11.19 3.32 -4.30
N LEU A 597 -11.67 2.07 -4.15
CA LEU A 597 -10.85 0.87 -4.34
C LEU A 597 -10.47 0.66 -5.80
N ALA A 598 -11.40 0.89 -6.73
CA ALA A 598 -11.16 0.83 -8.17
C ALA A 598 -10.14 1.90 -8.60
N ALA A 599 -10.23 3.12 -8.05
CA ALA A 599 -9.22 4.16 -8.28
C ALA A 599 -7.83 3.72 -7.80
N PHE A 600 -7.73 3.18 -6.57
CA PHE A 600 -6.47 2.64 -6.05
C PHE A 600 -5.92 1.49 -6.92
N ALA A 601 -6.78 0.59 -7.38
CA ALA A 601 -6.38 -0.55 -8.21
C ALA A 601 -5.94 -0.14 -9.62
N ALA A 602 -6.54 0.91 -10.18
CA ALA A 602 -6.19 1.45 -11.49
C ALA A 602 -4.92 2.32 -11.48
N GLU A 603 -4.42 2.72 -10.30
CA GLU A 603 -3.20 3.50 -10.20
C GLU A 603 -2.00 2.71 -10.75
N ARG A 604 -1.43 3.24 -11.83
CA ARG A 604 -0.21 2.72 -12.45
C ARG A 604 0.98 3.13 -11.59
N ARG A 605 1.22 2.38 -10.53
CA ARG A 605 2.45 2.51 -9.74
C ARG A 605 3.53 1.74 -10.48
N GLY A 606 4.67 2.39 -10.76
CA GLY A 606 5.82 1.68 -11.31
C GLY A 606 6.13 0.46 -10.44
N ALA A 607 6.58 -0.64 -11.05
CA ALA A 607 6.98 -1.82 -10.30
C ALA A 607 7.88 -1.37 -9.13
N PRO A 608 7.59 -1.75 -7.87
CA PRO A 608 8.40 -1.34 -6.74
C PRO A 608 9.85 -1.70 -7.06
N ALA A 609 10.73 -0.71 -7.04
CA ALA A 609 12.13 -0.97 -7.29
C ALA A 609 12.57 -2.09 -6.32
N ALA A 610 13.13 -3.17 -6.86
CA ALA A 610 13.65 -4.25 -6.03
C ALA A 610 14.54 -3.64 -4.93
N PRO A 611 14.39 -4.08 -3.66
CA PRO A 611 15.19 -3.56 -2.56
C PRO A 611 16.67 -3.60 -2.94
N ALA A 612 17.40 -2.52 -2.70
CA ALA A 612 18.85 -2.53 -2.88
C ALA A 612 19.51 -3.16 -1.66
N VAL A 613 20.52 -3.98 -1.90
CA VAL A 613 21.49 -4.33 -0.88
C VAL A 613 22.26 -3.07 -0.49
N GLN A 614 22.40 -2.83 0.79
CA GLN A 614 23.22 -1.77 1.36
C GLN A 614 24.34 -2.41 2.18
N VAL A 615 25.57 -1.97 1.91
CA VAL A 615 26.77 -2.49 2.56
C VAL A 615 27.46 -1.36 3.31
N ALA A 616 27.81 -1.60 4.58
CA ALA A 616 28.47 -0.62 5.42
C ALA A 616 29.52 -1.27 6.35
N PRO A 617 30.78 -0.81 6.33
CA PRO A 617 31.33 0.19 5.40
C PRO A 617 31.50 -0.36 3.97
N ALA A 618 31.53 0.52 2.96
CA ALA A 618 31.71 0.13 1.54
C ALA A 618 33.18 -0.13 1.15
N ALA A 619 34.11 0.23 2.04
CA ALA A 619 35.52 -0.10 1.94
C ALA A 619 36.03 -0.47 3.34
N VAL A 620 36.82 -1.54 3.43
CA VAL A 620 37.48 -1.99 4.67
C VAL A 620 38.96 -2.19 4.44
N THR A 621 39.76 -1.89 5.45
CA THR A 621 41.14 -2.35 5.55
C THR A 621 41.20 -3.55 6.47
N VAL A 622 41.72 -4.67 5.97
CA VAL A 622 41.80 -5.94 6.70
C VAL A 622 43.25 -6.15 7.09
N PRO A 623 43.60 -6.27 8.39
CA PRO A 623 44.95 -6.65 8.77
C PRO A 623 45.28 -8.01 8.16
N GLU A 624 46.49 -8.16 7.64
CA GLU A 624 47.02 -9.44 7.19
C GLU A 624 46.90 -10.50 8.31
N GLY A 625 46.52 -11.73 7.93
CA GLY A 625 46.19 -12.81 8.89
C GLY A 625 44.96 -12.54 9.78
N GLY A 626 44.24 -11.43 9.55
CA GLY A 626 43.14 -10.94 10.37
C GLY A 626 41.76 -10.99 9.69
N SER A 627 40.75 -10.47 10.38
CA SER A 627 39.40 -10.30 9.82
C SER A 627 38.70 -9.05 10.34
N VAL A 628 37.79 -8.51 9.53
CA VAL A 628 36.93 -7.37 9.85
C VAL A 628 35.49 -7.66 9.45
N GLN A 629 34.53 -6.94 10.03
CA GLN A 629 33.10 -7.14 9.77
C GLN A 629 32.55 -6.08 8.81
N VAL A 630 31.72 -6.53 7.88
CA VAL A 630 30.94 -5.67 6.98
C VAL A 630 29.45 -5.96 7.20
N GLY A 631 28.68 -4.93 7.50
CA GLY A 631 27.23 -5.05 7.67
C GLY A 631 26.50 -5.02 6.33
N VAL A 632 25.59 -5.96 6.12
CA VAL A 632 24.72 -6.05 4.94
C VAL A 632 23.26 -5.92 5.38
N ARG A 633 22.48 -5.07 4.71
CA ARG A 633 21.02 -4.92 4.91
C ARG A 633 20.31 -4.59 3.60
N LEU A 634 18.99 -4.44 3.61
CA LEU A 634 18.22 -3.98 2.46
C LEU A 634 17.76 -2.52 2.61
N SER A 635 17.48 -1.85 1.49
CA SER A 635 16.96 -0.48 1.46
C SER A 635 15.46 -0.37 1.72
N ALA A 636 14.74 -1.49 1.62
CA ALA A 636 13.29 -1.58 1.83
C ALA A 636 12.91 -3.03 2.18
N ALA A 637 11.73 -3.21 2.79
CA ALA A 637 11.18 -4.52 3.08
C ALA A 637 10.96 -5.33 1.79
N PRO A 638 11.51 -6.56 1.67
CA PRO A 638 11.20 -7.43 0.55
C PRO A 638 9.76 -7.98 0.69
N ALA A 639 9.14 -8.37 -0.42
CA ALA A 639 7.75 -8.88 -0.42
C ALA A 639 7.61 -10.30 0.17
N ARG A 640 8.72 -11.05 0.19
CA ARG A 640 8.91 -12.39 0.75
C ARG A 640 10.37 -12.50 1.18
N ASP A 641 10.73 -13.55 1.88
CA ASP A 641 12.12 -13.80 2.23
C ASP A 641 13.00 -13.81 0.97
N VAL A 642 14.09 -13.05 1.01
CA VAL A 642 15.07 -12.98 -0.09
C VAL A 642 16.43 -13.42 0.42
N THR A 643 17.11 -14.21 -0.40
CA THR A 643 18.46 -14.68 -0.13
C THR A 643 19.47 -13.77 -0.82
N VAL A 644 20.40 -13.22 -0.04
CA VAL A 644 21.53 -12.41 -0.51
C VAL A 644 22.81 -13.21 -0.31
N THR A 645 23.53 -13.48 -1.40
CA THR A 645 24.84 -14.11 -1.37
C THR A 645 25.93 -13.05 -1.46
N VAL A 646 26.95 -13.14 -0.61
CA VAL A 646 28.17 -12.35 -0.69
C VAL A 646 29.28 -13.24 -1.22
N ALA A 647 29.94 -12.81 -2.29
CA ALA A 647 31.08 -13.51 -2.87
C ALA A 647 32.07 -12.52 -3.49
N ARG A 648 33.35 -12.90 -3.53
CA ARG A 648 34.39 -12.13 -4.25
C ARG A 648 34.05 -12.13 -5.74
N SER A 649 33.98 -10.94 -6.33
CA SER A 649 33.75 -10.76 -7.77
C SER A 649 35.04 -10.53 -8.55
N SER A 650 36.07 -9.96 -7.93
CA SER A 650 37.37 -9.68 -8.56
C SER A 650 38.44 -9.34 -7.54
N GLY A 651 39.70 -9.29 -8.00
CA GLY A 651 40.86 -8.89 -7.20
C GLY A 651 41.51 -10.05 -6.46
N ASP A 652 42.17 -9.73 -5.36
CA ASP A 652 43.12 -10.62 -4.73
C ASP A 652 42.50 -11.91 -4.17
N GLN A 653 43.22 -13.02 -4.29
CA GLN A 653 42.81 -14.32 -3.75
C GLN A 653 42.99 -14.39 -2.24
N ASP A 654 43.91 -13.59 -1.68
CA ASP A 654 44.23 -13.57 -0.26
C ASP A 654 43.13 -12.93 0.58
N LEU A 655 42.27 -12.12 -0.04
CA LEU A 655 41.07 -11.57 0.58
C LEU A 655 39.83 -12.44 0.34
N SER A 656 39.21 -12.93 1.39
CA SER A 656 38.04 -13.83 1.33
C SER A 656 36.85 -13.33 2.14
N ALA A 657 35.65 -13.47 1.55
CA ALA A 657 34.36 -13.27 2.21
C ALA A 657 33.30 -14.09 1.46
N ALA A 658 32.61 -14.97 2.19
CA ALA A 658 31.54 -15.79 1.66
C ALA A 658 30.41 -15.91 2.69
N ALA A 659 29.21 -15.46 2.32
CA ALA A 659 28.04 -15.55 3.20
C ALA A 659 26.76 -15.75 2.39
N THR A 660 25.78 -16.43 2.98
CA THR A 660 24.40 -16.51 2.49
C THR A 660 23.49 -15.97 3.58
N LEU A 661 22.85 -14.84 3.30
CA LEU A 661 22.01 -14.09 4.23
C LEU A 661 20.56 -14.23 3.79
N VAL A 662 19.64 -14.41 4.74
CA VAL A 662 18.20 -14.40 4.47
C VAL A 662 17.62 -13.15 5.12
N PHE A 663 16.99 -12.30 4.31
CA PHE A 663 16.26 -11.12 4.78
C PHE A 663 14.77 -11.34 4.64
N THR A 664 14.06 -11.22 5.75
CA THR A 664 12.60 -11.31 5.83
C THR A 664 11.97 -9.91 5.74
N PRO A 665 10.65 -9.82 5.48
CA PRO A 665 9.93 -8.55 5.61
C PRO A 665 10.05 -7.89 7.00
N ALA A 666 10.46 -8.63 8.04
CA ALA A 666 10.58 -8.14 9.41
C ALA A 666 11.99 -7.68 9.81
N ASP A 667 13.04 -8.28 9.25
CA ASP A 667 14.44 -8.02 9.64
C ASP A 667 15.27 -7.27 8.58
N TRP A 668 14.68 -6.94 7.43
CA TRP A 668 15.37 -6.34 6.28
C TRP A 668 16.25 -5.12 6.59
N ALA A 669 15.89 -4.33 7.60
CA ALA A 669 16.60 -3.12 8.01
C ALA A 669 17.76 -3.39 9.01
N THR A 670 17.79 -4.57 9.62
CA THR A 670 18.81 -5.00 10.57
C THR A 670 20.04 -5.50 9.83
N ALA A 671 21.19 -4.88 10.08
CA ALA A 671 22.43 -5.27 9.43
C ALA A 671 22.90 -6.66 9.91
N GLN A 672 23.04 -7.59 8.98
CA GLN A 672 23.67 -8.90 9.21
C GLN A 672 25.17 -8.78 8.90
N GLN A 673 26.02 -9.23 9.81
CA GLN A 673 27.48 -9.05 9.71
C GLN A 673 28.13 -10.15 8.88
N VAL A 674 29.01 -9.78 7.96
CA VAL A 674 29.79 -10.68 7.11
C VAL A 674 31.28 -10.50 7.40
N PRO A 675 31.99 -11.56 7.82
CA PRO A 675 33.43 -11.49 8.03
C PRO A 675 34.17 -11.44 6.69
N VAL A 676 35.17 -10.57 6.64
CA VAL A 676 36.11 -10.43 5.54
C VAL A 676 37.50 -10.67 6.11
N SER A 677 38.24 -11.63 5.56
CA SER A 677 39.56 -12.05 6.06
C SER A 677 40.64 -11.83 5.01
N ALA A 678 41.84 -11.48 5.46
CA ALA A 678 43.07 -11.51 4.67
C ALA A 678 43.89 -12.75 5.08
N ALA A 679 44.45 -13.46 4.11
CA ALA A 679 45.43 -14.51 4.36
C ALA A 679 46.73 -13.90 4.89
N GLN A 680 47.70 -14.73 5.27
CA GLN A 680 49.07 -14.26 5.47
C GLN A 680 49.87 -14.71 4.26
N ASP A 681 50.65 -13.81 3.69
CA ASP A 681 51.66 -14.16 2.70
C ASP A 681 53.04 -13.59 3.09
N ALA A 682 53.89 -13.31 2.12
CA ALA A 682 55.29 -12.94 2.34
C ALA A 682 55.77 -11.84 1.38
N ASP A 683 54.85 -11.18 0.70
CA ASP A 683 55.17 -10.04 -0.13
C ASP A 683 54.86 -8.73 0.60
N THR A 684 55.23 -7.59 0.00
CA THR A 684 55.09 -6.28 0.66
C THR A 684 54.05 -5.40 -0.07
N LEU A 685 53.16 -6.03 -0.84
CA LEU A 685 52.19 -5.35 -1.70
C LEU A 685 50.77 -5.60 -1.16
N PRO A 686 50.09 -4.55 -0.66
CA PRO A 686 48.68 -4.64 -0.28
C PRO A 686 47.79 -5.24 -1.38
N GLY A 687 47.19 -6.40 -1.11
CA GLY A 687 46.14 -6.99 -1.92
C GLY A 687 44.84 -6.16 -1.88
N THR A 688 44.08 -6.16 -2.96
CA THR A 688 42.73 -5.55 -2.97
C THR A 688 41.74 -6.43 -3.71
N ALA A 689 40.58 -6.67 -3.10
CA ALA A 689 39.49 -7.46 -3.65
C ALA A 689 38.15 -6.72 -3.59
N THR A 690 37.30 -6.96 -4.58
CA THR A 690 35.91 -6.47 -4.62
C THR A 690 34.96 -7.64 -4.41
N PHE A 691 33.97 -7.42 -3.55
CA PHE A 691 32.94 -8.38 -3.22
C PHE A 691 31.58 -7.86 -3.69
N THR A 692 30.76 -8.76 -4.22
CA THR A 692 29.38 -8.47 -4.61
C THR A 692 28.43 -9.15 -3.62
N ALA A 693 27.51 -8.37 -3.07
CA ALA A 693 26.39 -8.83 -2.28
C ALA A 693 25.09 -8.70 -3.10
N GLY A 694 24.44 -9.81 -3.44
CA GLY A 694 23.24 -9.79 -4.28
C GLY A 694 22.53 -11.13 -4.39
N GLY A 695 21.37 -11.15 -5.05
CA GLY A 695 20.54 -12.34 -5.27
C GLY A 695 19.25 -12.03 -6.04
N PRO A 696 18.47 -13.05 -6.44
CA PRO A 696 17.19 -12.83 -7.11
C PRO A 696 16.24 -11.97 -6.27
N GLY A 697 15.63 -10.95 -6.90
CA GLY A 697 14.67 -10.08 -6.22
C GLY A 697 15.26 -8.90 -5.44
N VAL A 698 16.57 -8.68 -5.50
CA VAL A 698 17.25 -7.48 -4.95
C VAL A 698 18.20 -6.86 -5.96
N ARG A 699 18.50 -5.56 -5.82
CA ARG A 699 19.59 -4.90 -6.55
C ARG A 699 20.89 -5.06 -5.78
N SER A 700 21.88 -5.68 -6.40
CA SER A 700 23.18 -5.96 -5.78
C SER A 700 23.96 -4.69 -5.41
N ALA A 701 24.86 -4.82 -4.44
CA ALA A 701 25.84 -3.81 -4.08
C ALA A 701 27.23 -4.43 -3.97
N THR A 702 28.27 -3.60 -4.09
CA THR A 702 29.66 -4.02 -3.97
C THR A 702 30.36 -3.31 -2.82
N PHE A 703 31.36 -3.96 -2.24
CA PHE A 703 32.31 -3.34 -1.33
C PHE A 703 33.73 -3.81 -1.62
N THR A 704 34.71 -3.02 -1.21
CA THR A 704 36.13 -3.29 -1.43
C THR A 704 36.81 -3.65 -0.11
N ALA A 705 37.68 -4.64 -0.13
CA ALA A 705 38.60 -4.90 0.95
C ALA A 705 40.03 -4.67 0.46
N THR A 706 40.84 -4.01 1.26
CA THR A 706 42.27 -3.83 1.04
C THR A 706 43.01 -4.42 2.22
N GLU A 707 43.97 -5.26 1.95
CA GLU A 707 44.86 -5.82 2.95
C GLU A 707 45.82 -4.76 3.49
N ALA A 708 46.08 -4.79 4.79
CA ALA A 708 47.15 -4.04 5.42
C ALA A 708 48.28 -5.02 5.73
N ASP A 709 49.21 -5.06 4.78
CA ASP A 709 50.47 -5.81 4.78
C ASP A 709 51.34 -5.46 5.99
N ASP A 710 51.90 -6.49 6.64
CA ASP A 710 52.79 -6.33 7.80
C ASP A 710 54.29 -6.62 7.52
N ASP A 711 54.67 -6.83 6.26
CA ASP A 711 56.03 -7.08 5.81
C ASP A 711 56.81 -5.79 5.42
N THR A 712 58.14 -5.80 5.57
CA THR A 712 59.02 -4.64 5.27
C THR A 712 60.19 -4.99 4.35
N ALA A 713 60.37 -4.22 3.26
CA ALA A 713 61.41 -4.47 2.25
C ALA A 713 62.84 -4.11 2.71
N MET A 714 63.80 -5.07 2.60
CA MET A 714 65.24 -4.82 2.77
C MET A 714 65.88 -4.26 1.48
N ALA A 715 66.80 -3.30 1.60
CA ALA A 715 67.42 -2.62 0.45
C ALA A 715 68.40 -3.48 -0.37
N SER A 716 68.41 -3.25 -1.69
CA SER A 716 69.08 -4.08 -2.71
C SER A 716 70.27 -3.39 -3.39
N CYS A 717 71.47 -3.54 -2.83
CA CYS A 717 72.73 -3.23 -3.52
C CYS A 717 73.83 -4.20 -3.11
N THR A 718 74.80 -4.42 -4.01
CA THR A 718 76.02 -5.19 -3.71
C THR A 718 77.25 -4.33 -3.99
N VAL A 719 78.23 -4.35 -3.10
CA VAL A 719 79.47 -3.55 -3.25
C VAL A 719 80.70 -4.44 -3.24
N THR A 720 81.57 -4.24 -4.23
CA THR A 720 82.89 -4.86 -4.27
C THR A 720 83.96 -3.81 -4.00
N TYR A 721 84.82 -4.06 -3.02
CA TYR A 721 85.99 -3.25 -2.71
C TYR A 721 87.26 -4.05 -2.97
N ARG A 722 88.15 -3.55 -3.82
CA ARG A 722 89.39 -4.23 -4.18
C ARG A 722 90.57 -3.27 -4.06
N ILE A 723 91.59 -3.65 -3.29
CA ILE A 723 92.89 -2.98 -3.30
C ILE A 723 93.61 -3.44 -4.57
N ASP A 724 93.87 -2.52 -5.50
CA ASP A 724 94.50 -2.84 -6.77
C ASP A 724 96.02 -2.91 -6.67
N ASN A 725 96.63 -2.05 -5.83
CA ASN A 725 98.07 -2.03 -5.55
C ASN A 725 98.34 -1.36 -4.20
N ALA A 726 99.38 -1.80 -3.47
CA ALA A 726 99.81 -1.21 -2.20
C ALA A 726 101.34 -1.18 -2.09
N TRP A 727 101.89 -0.08 -1.58
CA TRP A 727 103.33 0.13 -1.44
C TRP A 727 103.64 1.02 -0.23
N GLY A 728 104.67 0.68 0.54
CA GLY A 728 105.10 1.49 1.68
C GLY A 728 103.92 1.90 2.59
N ASN A 729 103.60 3.19 2.58
CA ASN A 729 102.49 3.79 3.33
C ASN A 729 101.30 4.24 2.44
N GLY A 730 101.19 3.76 1.19
CA GLY A 730 100.18 4.15 0.21
C GLY A 730 99.53 2.96 -0.52
N PHE A 731 98.31 3.15 -1.04
CA PHE A 731 97.62 2.16 -1.86
C PHE A 731 96.62 2.81 -2.82
N THR A 732 96.22 2.06 -3.84
CA THR A 732 95.07 2.37 -4.70
C THR A 732 94.02 1.29 -4.59
N ALA A 733 92.75 1.67 -4.55
CA ALA A 733 91.63 0.74 -4.52
C ALA A 733 90.52 1.15 -5.50
N THR A 734 89.80 0.15 -6.00
CA THR A 734 88.60 0.30 -6.82
C THR A 734 87.39 -0.18 -6.04
N VAL A 735 86.31 0.60 -6.10
CA VAL A 735 85.01 0.29 -5.50
C VAL A 735 83.98 0.22 -6.62
N SER A 736 83.24 -0.89 -6.70
CA SER A 736 82.12 -1.09 -7.62
C SER A 736 80.83 -1.25 -6.83
N VAL A 737 79.85 -0.41 -7.09
CA VAL A 737 78.49 -0.55 -6.55
C VAL A 737 77.56 -1.06 -7.65
N ARG A 738 76.80 -2.11 -7.35
CA ARG A 738 75.78 -2.69 -8.23
C ARG A 738 74.39 -2.51 -7.62
N ASN A 739 73.47 -2.00 -8.42
CA ASN A 739 72.05 -1.98 -8.08
C ASN A 739 71.48 -3.39 -8.29
N THR A 740 71.06 -4.05 -7.20
CA THR A 740 70.41 -5.37 -7.27
C THR A 740 68.89 -5.27 -7.18
N GLY A 741 68.34 -4.05 -7.13
CA GLY A 741 66.92 -3.78 -7.14
C GLY A 741 66.31 -3.79 -8.54
N THR A 742 65.00 -3.59 -8.58
CA THR A 742 64.18 -3.59 -9.80
C THR A 742 63.92 -2.19 -10.37
N SER A 743 64.35 -1.13 -9.67
CA SER A 743 64.21 0.27 -10.10
C SER A 743 65.58 0.96 -10.23
N ALA A 744 65.68 1.94 -11.13
CA ALA A 744 66.91 2.70 -11.34
C ALA A 744 67.23 3.62 -10.15
N VAL A 745 68.51 3.72 -9.79
CA VAL A 745 69.00 4.67 -8.78
C VAL A 745 69.67 5.84 -9.48
N SER A 746 69.11 7.04 -9.37
CA SER A 746 69.70 8.27 -9.92
C SER A 746 70.38 9.11 -8.84
N GLY A 747 71.62 9.53 -9.09
CA GLY A 747 72.42 10.34 -8.16
C GLY A 747 73.02 9.53 -6.99
N TRP A 748 73.66 8.40 -7.28
CA TRP A 748 74.10 7.48 -6.23
C TRP A 748 75.10 8.11 -5.25
N THR A 749 74.93 7.77 -3.97
CA THR A 749 75.84 8.18 -2.89
C THR A 749 76.21 6.95 -2.07
N LEU A 750 77.48 6.58 -2.08
CA LEU A 750 78.04 5.44 -1.36
C LEU A 750 78.77 5.90 -0.10
N GLY A 751 78.42 5.35 1.06
CA GLY A 751 79.05 5.64 2.35
C GLY A 751 79.71 4.41 2.98
N TRP A 752 80.90 4.58 3.55
CA TRP A 752 81.56 3.57 4.38
C TRP A 752 82.49 4.21 5.41
N SER A 753 83.03 3.40 6.33
CA SER A 753 84.08 3.83 7.25
C SER A 753 85.30 2.92 7.13
N PHE A 754 86.49 3.51 7.11
CA PHE A 754 87.73 2.76 7.21
C PHE A 754 87.92 2.18 8.61
N ALA A 755 88.51 0.99 8.68
CA ALA A 755 88.77 0.29 9.94
C ALA A 755 90.02 0.80 10.67
N GLY A 756 90.92 1.51 9.98
CA GLY A 756 92.17 2.05 10.52
C GLY A 756 92.35 3.54 10.23
N ASP A 757 93.59 3.96 10.05
CA ASP A 757 93.98 5.35 9.82
C ASP A 757 94.02 5.76 8.35
N GLN A 758 93.39 4.98 7.46
CA GLN A 758 93.44 5.22 6.01
C GLN A 758 92.95 6.64 5.67
N ARG A 759 93.70 7.36 4.83
CA ARG A 759 93.39 8.72 4.35
C ARG A 759 93.43 8.80 2.84
N ILE A 760 92.29 9.09 2.22
CA ILE A 760 92.17 9.29 0.78
C ILE A 760 92.79 10.64 0.40
N GLY A 761 93.78 10.61 -0.49
CA GLY A 761 94.43 11.80 -1.02
C GLY A 761 93.86 12.25 -2.37
N ASN A 762 93.55 11.29 -3.26
CA ASN A 762 93.02 11.56 -4.60
C ASN A 762 91.98 10.49 -4.98
N ALA A 763 90.99 10.85 -5.79
CA ALA A 763 89.98 9.94 -6.33
C ALA A 763 89.62 10.29 -7.78
N TRP A 764 89.10 9.32 -8.52
CA TRP A 764 88.64 9.46 -9.90
C TRP A 764 87.33 8.70 -10.13
N ASN A 765 86.54 9.14 -11.12
CA ASN A 765 85.22 8.62 -11.47
C ASN A 765 84.14 8.71 -10.35
N ALA A 766 84.45 9.43 -9.27
CA ALA A 766 83.51 9.81 -8.20
C ALA A 766 84.02 11.07 -7.49
N ALA A 767 83.09 11.86 -6.92
CA ALA A 767 83.42 12.92 -5.97
C ALA A 767 83.49 12.31 -4.56
N VAL A 768 84.69 12.22 -3.99
CA VAL A 768 84.92 11.56 -2.70
C VAL A 768 85.28 12.59 -1.62
N SER A 769 84.60 12.53 -0.48
CA SER A 769 84.93 13.29 0.71
C SER A 769 85.14 12.36 1.91
N GLN A 770 86.06 12.72 2.80
CA GLN A 770 86.36 11.95 4.00
C GLN A 770 86.43 12.86 5.23
N SER A 771 85.72 12.50 6.29
CA SER A 771 85.80 13.13 7.61
C SER A 771 86.07 12.07 8.67
N GLY A 772 87.18 12.20 9.40
CA GLY A 772 87.66 11.12 10.27
C GLY A 772 87.87 9.83 9.47
N SER A 773 87.34 8.71 9.92
CA SER A 773 87.34 7.43 9.20
C SER A 773 86.19 7.28 8.20
N THR A 774 85.21 8.18 8.18
CA THR A 774 84.00 8.05 7.36
C THR A 774 84.20 8.69 5.99
N VAL A 775 83.85 7.94 4.95
CA VAL A 775 83.97 8.33 3.55
C VAL A 775 82.60 8.37 2.90
N THR A 776 82.37 9.37 2.07
CA THR A 776 81.23 9.47 1.18
C THR A 776 81.73 9.67 -0.25
N ALA A 777 81.34 8.78 -1.16
CA ALA A 777 81.56 8.90 -2.58
C ALA A 777 80.22 9.17 -3.29
N ARG A 778 80.20 10.19 -4.15
CA ARG A 778 79.06 10.51 -5.02
C ARG A 778 79.45 10.33 -6.47
N ASP A 779 78.46 10.14 -7.33
CA ASP A 779 78.65 10.06 -8.76
C ASP A 779 79.43 11.27 -9.33
N ALA A 780 80.06 11.08 -10.49
CA ALA A 780 80.80 12.09 -11.24
C ALA A 780 79.91 12.79 -12.29
N GLY A 781 78.60 12.77 -12.11
CA GLY A 781 77.59 13.30 -13.05
C GLY A 781 77.29 12.35 -14.21
N TRP A 782 78.31 11.92 -14.95
CA TRP A 782 78.11 11.07 -16.13
C TRP A 782 77.72 9.62 -15.80
N ASN A 783 78.03 9.17 -14.59
CA ASN A 783 77.67 7.85 -14.07
C ASN A 783 76.58 7.91 -12.99
N ALA A 784 75.77 8.98 -12.96
CA ALA A 784 74.78 9.21 -11.90
C ALA A 784 73.68 8.14 -11.81
N THR A 785 73.33 7.49 -12.93
CA THR A 785 72.23 6.51 -12.96
C THR A 785 72.75 5.07 -12.94
N LEU A 786 72.27 4.29 -11.98
CA LEU A 786 72.43 2.83 -11.90
C LEU A 786 71.09 2.16 -12.20
N GLU A 787 70.92 1.70 -13.44
CA GLU A 787 69.76 0.88 -13.81
C GLU A 787 69.70 -0.43 -12.99
N PRO A 788 68.55 -1.11 -12.91
CA PRO A 788 68.44 -2.45 -12.34
C PRO A 788 69.51 -3.39 -12.90
N GLY A 789 70.32 -3.98 -12.02
CA GLY A 789 71.46 -4.83 -12.40
C GLY A 789 72.71 -4.09 -12.88
N GLY A 790 72.65 -2.77 -13.07
CA GLY A 790 73.74 -1.89 -13.48
C GLY A 790 74.72 -1.55 -12.36
N SER A 791 75.93 -1.14 -12.74
CA SER A 791 77.02 -0.84 -11.81
C SER A 791 77.77 0.44 -12.15
N ALA A 792 78.31 1.11 -11.14
CA ALA A 792 79.31 2.17 -11.28
C ALA A 792 80.56 1.81 -10.48
N SER A 793 81.72 2.11 -11.07
CA SER A 793 83.02 1.87 -10.47
C SER A 793 83.85 3.14 -10.40
N PHE A 794 84.47 3.36 -9.25
CA PHE A 794 85.38 4.47 -9.03
C PHE A 794 86.63 4.00 -8.29
N GLY A 795 87.71 4.78 -8.38
CA GLY A 795 88.96 4.45 -7.72
C GLY A 795 89.50 5.61 -6.90
N PHE A 796 90.35 5.28 -5.93
CA PHE A 796 91.03 6.27 -5.12
C PHE A 796 92.43 5.81 -4.72
N GLN A 797 93.27 6.79 -4.39
CA GLN A 797 94.58 6.60 -3.77
C GLN A 797 94.52 7.09 -2.32
N ALA A 798 95.01 6.28 -1.39
CA ALA A 798 95.01 6.58 0.03
C ALA A 798 96.33 6.18 0.71
N THR A 799 96.62 6.81 1.84
CA THR A 799 97.74 6.45 2.72
C THR A 799 97.26 5.70 3.95
N TYR A 800 98.12 4.90 4.58
CA TYR A 800 97.83 4.19 5.84
C TYR A 800 99.12 3.92 6.63
N SER A 801 98.99 3.60 7.92
CA SER A 801 100.08 3.01 8.71
C SER A 801 99.61 1.73 9.42
N GLY A 802 100.50 0.76 9.61
CA GLY A 802 100.14 -0.54 10.17
C GLY A 802 99.33 -1.42 9.20
N THR A 803 98.10 -1.79 9.56
CA THR A 803 97.29 -2.77 8.81
C THR A 803 96.27 -2.09 7.90
N ASN A 804 96.23 -2.46 6.62
CA ASN A 804 95.26 -1.93 5.65
C ASN A 804 94.08 -2.90 5.41
N ALA A 805 93.18 -3.03 6.40
CA ALA A 805 91.99 -3.86 6.26
C ALA A 805 90.91 -3.19 5.37
N PRO A 806 90.20 -3.95 4.50
CA PRO A 806 89.10 -3.42 3.71
C PRO A 806 87.90 -3.04 4.61
N PRO A 807 87.05 -2.09 4.18
CA PRO A 807 85.83 -1.73 4.92
C PRO A 807 84.86 -2.91 5.04
N ALA A 808 84.26 -3.10 6.22
CA ALA A 808 83.35 -4.21 6.48
C ALA A 808 81.90 -3.97 6.03
N ARG A 809 81.52 -2.70 5.78
CA ARG A 809 80.14 -2.33 5.45
C ARG A 809 80.10 -1.11 4.55
N PHE A 810 79.24 -1.18 3.54
CA PHE A 810 78.91 -0.07 2.64
C PHE A 810 77.42 0.25 2.71
N THR A 811 77.07 1.49 2.41
CA THR A 811 75.69 1.95 2.29
C THR A 811 75.49 2.73 1.00
N LEU A 812 74.39 2.48 0.27
CA LEU A 812 73.96 3.23 -0.90
C LEU A 812 72.71 4.04 -0.54
N GLY A 813 72.79 5.37 -0.61
CA GLY A 813 71.66 6.24 -0.22
C GLY A 813 71.21 6.07 1.23
N GLY A 814 72.10 5.60 2.12
CA GLY A 814 71.80 5.29 3.52
C GLY A 814 71.39 3.83 3.79
N SER A 815 71.15 3.04 2.74
CA SER A 815 70.76 1.63 2.84
C SER A 815 71.96 0.68 2.78
N VAL A 816 71.96 -0.39 3.57
CA VAL A 816 73.09 -1.33 3.67
C VAL A 816 73.23 -2.17 2.41
N CYS A 817 74.43 -2.24 1.85
CA CYS A 817 74.73 -3.14 0.74
C CYS A 817 75.31 -4.46 1.24
N SER A 818 75.05 -5.53 0.49
CA SER A 818 75.67 -6.85 0.65
C SER A 818 77.11 -6.88 0.15
#